data_AF-A0A2M6UAU2-F1
#
_entry.id   AF-A0A2M6UAU2-F1
#
_cell.length_a   1.000
_cell.length_b   1.000
_cell.length_c   1.000
_cell.angle_alpha   90.00
_cell.angle_beta   90.00
_cell.angle_gamma   90.00
#
_symmetry.space_group_name_H-M   'P 1'
#
loop_
_entity.id
_entity.type
_entity.pdbx_description
1 polymer ?
#
loop_
_entity_poly.entity_id
_entity_poly.type
_entity_poly.pdbx_seq_one_letter_code
_entity_poly.pdbx_strand_id
1 'polypeptide(L)'
;MIRYPHVFGEGSMQIIRPYGSSRSKQGQDGLRRVLVEKTSGRAEQDIPTYARTHEELVIAQWISTIDKIARKPTSRKKPSADQRAFRDKLGNACWVRLMGSGRLKDINDARRAYLSDLWWFKIHPYELGIDEPRPRRDGSMPAAPKVEGRWYKVFAGDGAPQMSGPEKIAEIAERIERHLYESERRLGPDARPRKLGKIESRAESISGSVLRMANGAHTEQPGWSKDDERAYTETGDPVVSIRVEAESTERNKGRASLPLAAEVLFKHWGKVFLDPDTGTAMSYIAAQAKHPGMVALHMELKQCYRRLLKRTRKDTREHRKRDPDERKLSRLLPRNLAEALSLSAKQDANAELGHLVRLGKVIYYTASDGEADCAGAIGRNWPDKVETSRFWSSEGQAEIKRAEAFVRIWRHALVLGGLTLKDWVSMKEPFPGDILGGDRQLTSALAPERFDRGPFDRKLQLLFGNRSNAFVFADDGQRLDLLRGLIGGAANLRHAAFHFKGRGQLLRALAELPGKFSNRLQEAARGLWRDDASHRADRLKATLRGVHIEHFVTKEQAEQALALLLEEARAELPLPRLSRVLLRAENAWGRDDAVKLPEPANRRALEAPPRQCQYTLLKLIYERPFRSWLRDRRADVVSQWIDRAVARATRAAKTINAKGDDVARRMIAAKAEKLPKPAAGSDMIDFFFDLSAATAGEMRVQRGYESDREQARDQADHIDQLLCDVVILAFNEYLSERQLDWILTLKADQPVTGERAFSLDDLQTVAMPVEDVDDWQVALYLLLHLLPVEAVAKLLHQLFKWDITATREGRLPRDESQRLHRLFATLTLYLDMHDAKYEGGSPLAEYADVQELFATARGFGRVFPSDASLEADRRIPKRGLREILRLGHLPLVKAIAGGRRIEEATIDRVFAFETTPDGGGLTPIAALQQRREELHDRWVRQKNLDEYDLREYCEAVSKISGHRQDSNFMNLVDHVRAHRTILSVLGRLVDYVGLFERDLYFTTLALIKLHDERPDAIFDERGLRLFHNGQIIFALGALRGGSAKVAAIKGNLARHFTEVWVQNNDAKDIRNDLAHLNMLQGAHPVPKLTYWINQTRQLMGYDRKLKNAVSKSIIDLIDREGIELKWAMRVERGSHDLADATLAARSAKHLGKKQLTLDGSSGRSRLTLEESLHGLGFVTMIATSFEGKAQAVASIGDHLPKVDWKTSAQRGPRHGSGQGRSQRPSSGGKKFRPSSTRNETGRR
;
A
#
# COMPACT_ATOMS: atom_id res chain seq x y z
N MET A 1 4.12 -44.91 -8.20
CA MET A 1 3.15 -44.00 -8.87
C MET A 1 3.09 -42.66 -8.14
N ILE A 2 4.03 -41.73 -8.42
CA ILE A 2 4.20 -40.49 -7.65
C ILE A 2 3.46 -39.34 -8.36
N ARG A 3 2.53 -38.66 -7.67
CA ARG A 3 1.82 -37.49 -8.22
C ARG A 3 2.64 -36.21 -8.00
N TYR A 4 3.07 -35.57 -9.09
CA TYR A 4 3.67 -34.24 -9.04
C TYR A 4 2.78 -33.22 -8.28
N PRO A 5 3.34 -32.43 -7.33
CA PRO A 5 2.56 -31.44 -6.60
C PRO A 5 2.15 -30.28 -7.51
N HIS A 6 0.85 -30.11 -7.73
CA HIS A 6 0.31 -28.98 -8.47
C HIS A 6 0.52 -27.65 -7.72
N VAL A 7 1.40 -26.80 -8.22
CA VAL A 7 1.46 -25.39 -7.82
C VAL A 7 0.09 -24.72 -8.03
N PHE A 8 -0.40 -24.09 -6.97
CA PHE A 8 -1.81 -23.78 -6.73
C PHE A 8 -2.52 -22.96 -7.80
N GLY A 9 -3.79 -23.31 -8.05
CA GLY A 9 -4.75 -22.43 -8.73
C GLY A 9 -5.49 -21.54 -7.71
N GLU A 10 -5.66 -20.25 -8.04
CA GLU A 10 -6.31 -19.24 -7.19
C GLU A 10 -7.74 -19.61 -6.74
N GLY A 11 -8.40 -20.56 -7.42
CA GLY A 11 -9.76 -20.99 -7.12
C GLY A 11 -9.95 -21.90 -5.91
N SER A 12 -8.90 -22.44 -5.28
CA SER A 12 -9.06 -23.31 -4.10
C SER A 12 -9.30 -22.53 -2.80
N MET A 13 -8.71 -21.33 -2.64
CA MET A 13 -8.88 -20.52 -1.42
C MET A 13 -10.27 -19.86 -1.27
N GLN A 14 -11.22 -20.16 -2.16
CA GLN A 14 -12.61 -19.70 -2.11
C GLN A 14 -13.43 -20.35 -0.97
N ILE A 15 -12.97 -21.49 -0.43
CA ILE A 15 -13.64 -22.23 0.65
C ILE A 15 -13.35 -21.63 2.04
N ILE A 16 -12.15 -21.08 2.27
CA ILE A 16 -11.69 -20.59 3.58
C ILE A 16 -11.94 -19.09 3.75
N ARG A 17 -11.40 -18.28 2.84
CA ARG A 17 -11.18 -16.84 3.05
C ARG A 17 -12.42 -15.97 3.35
N PRO A 18 -13.62 -16.25 2.81
CA PRO A 18 -14.80 -15.47 3.16
C PRO A 18 -15.15 -15.61 4.65
N TYR A 19 -14.90 -16.78 5.24
CA TYR A 19 -15.45 -17.18 6.53
C TYR A 19 -14.42 -17.29 7.67
N GLY A 20 -13.14 -17.41 7.33
CA GLY A 20 -12.06 -17.60 8.31
C GLY A 20 -10.66 -17.38 7.75
N SER A 21 -9.66 -17.58 8.61
CA SER A 21 -8.27 -17.81 8.23
C SER A 21 -7.96 -19.30 8.24
N SER A 22 -6.79 -19.71 7.72
CA SER A 22 -6.35 -21.11 7.77
C SER A 22 -5.09 -21.25 8.61
N ARG A 23 -5.16 -22.09 9.64
CA ARG A 23 -4.01 -22.48 10.46
C ARG A 23 -3.54 -23.87 10.04
N SER A 24 -2.24 -24.15 10.15
CA SER A 24 -1.73 -25.52 10.04
C SER A 24 -1.69 -26.10 11.46
N LYS A 25 -2.28 -27.28 11.67
CA LYS A 25 -2.28 -28.00 12.94
C LYS A 25 -1.65 -29.37 12.73
N GLN A 26 -0.77 -29.77 13.63
CA GLN A 26 -0.21 -31.11 13.64
C GLN A 26 -1.25 -32.08 14.21
N GLY A 27 -1.68 -33.04 13.41
CA GLY A 27 -2.50 -34.18 13.83
C GLY A 27 -1.66 -35.46 13.84
N GLN A 28 -2.31 -36.58 14.14
CA GLN A 28 -1.68 -37.92 14.12
C GLN A 28 -1.15 -38.26 12.70
N ASP A 29 -1.87 -37.90 11.64
CA ASP A 29 -1.46 -38.07 10.23
C ASP A 29 -0.52 -36.96 9.71
N GLY A 30 0.10 -36.20 10.61
CA GLY A 30 0.97 -35.07 10.31
C GLY A 30 0.24 -33.73 10.18
N LEU A 31 0.87 -32.77 9.49
CA LEU A 31 0.34 -31.40 9.35
C LEU A 31 -0.87 -31.35 8.39
N ARG A 32 -2.01 -30.90 8.92
CA ARG A 32 -3.24 -30.58 8.18
C ARG A 32 -3.62 -29.11 8.34
N ARG A 33 -4.37 -28.54 7.38
CA ARG A 33 -4.98 -27.22 7.55
C ARG A 33 -6.35 -27.33 8.21
N VAL A 34 -6.57 -26.50 9.22
CA VAL A 34 -7.88 -26.23 9.82
C VAL A 34 -8.34 -24.81 9.45
N LEU A 35 -9.65 -24.61 9.39
CA LEU A 35 -10.25 -23.28 9.37
C LEU A 35 -10.20 -22.72 10.79
N VAL A 36 -9.86 -21.44 10.92
CA VAL A 36 -10.09 -20.64 12.13
C VAL A 36 -11.16 -19.63 11.77
N GLU A 37 -12.32 -19.72 12.38
CA GLU A 37 -13.45 -18.85 12.05
C GLU A 37 -13.17 -17.36 12.36
N LYS A 38 -13.93 -16.48 11.69
CA LYS A 38 -14.00 -15.03 12.02
C LYS A 38 -14.90 -14.71 13.22
N THR A 39 -15.55 -15.71 13.82
CA THR A 39 -16.39 -15.54 15.00
C THR A 39 -15.54 -15.16 16.22
N SER A 40 -16.15 -14.53 17.23
CA SER A 40 -15.48 -14.07 18.46
C SER A 40 -14.73 -15.19 19.20
N GLY A 41 -15.25 -16.43 19.16
CA GLY A 41 -14.58 -17.61 19.73
C GLY A 41 -13.46 -18.21 18.87
N ARG A 42 -13.25 -17.73 17.64
CA ARG A 42 -12.22 -18.18 16.66
C ARG A 42 -12.07 -19.71 16.58
N ALA A 43 -13.21 -20.43 16.56
CA ALA A 43 -13.23 -21.88 16.63
C ALA A 43 -12.38 -22.52 15.51
N GLU A 44 -11.57 -23.53 15.87
CA GLU A 44 -10.83 -24.35 14.91
C GLU A 44 -11.74 -25.45 14.37
N GLN A 45 -12.05 -25.41 13.07
CA GLN A 45 -12.86 -26.43 12.39
C GLN A 45 -12.06 -27.18 11.32
N ASP A 46 -12.34 -28.47 11.17
CA ASP A 46 -11.84 -29.26 10.04
C ASP A 46 -12.46 -28.77 8.71
N ILE A 47 -11.64 -28.61 7.68
CA ILE A 47 -12.06 -27.96 6.42
C ILE A 47 -13.07 -28.82 5.63
N PRO A 48 -12.87 -30.14 5.42
CA PRO A 48 -13.90 -31.06 4.93
C PRO A 48 -15.23 -30.97 5.68
N THR A 49 -15.19 -30.98 7.01
CA THR A 49 -16.38 -30.89 7.86
C THR A 49 -17.10 -29.56 7.63
N TYR A 50 -16.40 -28.44 7.77
CA TYR A 50 -16.93 -27.10 7.57
C TYR A 50 -17.50 -26.89 6.16
N ALA A 51 -16.83 -27.40 5.13
CA ALA A 51 -17.29 -27.28 3.74
C ALA A 51 -18.59 -28.04 3.44
N ARG A 52 -18.99 -28.97 4.30
CA ARG A 52 -20.24 -29.73 4.22
C ARG A 52 -21.36 -29.13 5.05
N THR A 53 -21.05 -28.49 6.19
CA THR A 53 -22.02 -28.01 7.18
C THR A 53 -22.30 -26.51 7.08
N HIS A 54 -21.34 -25.68 6.65
CA HIS A 54 -21.55 -24.23 6.64
C HIS A 54 -22.48 -23.76 5.52
N GLU A 55 -23.70 -23.39 5.90
CA GLU A 55 -24.85 -23.03 5.06
C GLU A 55 -24.50 -22.14 3.85
N GLU A 56 -23.84 -21.00 4.08
CA GLU A 56 -23.56 -20.02 3.02
C GLU A 56 -22.50 -20.52 2.03
N LEU A 57 -21.60 -21.39 2.51
CA LEU A 57 -20.58 -22.02 1.68
C LEU A 57 -21.21 -23.15 0.84
N VAL A 58 -22.12 -23.93 1.42
CA VAL A 58 -22.98 -24.88 0.70
C VAL A 58 -23.72 -24.17 -0.43
N ILE A 59 -24.47 -23.10 -0.14
CA ILE A 59 -25.14 -22.27 -1.15
C ILE A 59 -24.14 -21.80 -2.22
N ALA A 60 -22.97 -21.29 -1.84
CA ALA A 60 -21.97 -20.84 -2.80
C ALA A 60 -21.45 -21.95 -3.74
N GLN A 61 -21.29 -23.20 -3.27
CA GLN A 61 -20.87 -24.33 -4.12
C GLN A 61 -21.97 -24.77 -5.11
N TRP A 62 -23.23 -24.74 -4.68
CA TRP A 62 -24.40 -24.99 -5.54
C TRP A 62 -24.53 -23.91 -6.62
N ILE A 63 -24.57 -22.63 -6.24
CA ILE A 63 -24.57 -21.50 -7.19
C ILE A 63 -23.39 -21.57 -8.17
N SER A 64 -22.17 -21.88 -7.69
CA SER A 64 -20.98 -22.03 -8.54
C SER A 64 -21.07 -23.19 -9.54
N THR A 65 -21.96 -24.14 -9.32
CA THR A 65 -22.21 -25.27 -10.21
C THR A 65 -23.35 -24.94 -11.18
N ILE A 66 -24.43 -24.33 -10.69
CA ILE A 66 -25.50 -23.74 -11.53
C ILE A 66 -24.90 -22.77 -12.55
N ASP A 67 -24.01 -21.85 -12.17
CA ASP A 67 -23.37 -20.87 -13.07
C ASP A 67 -22.49 -21.49 -14.18
N LYS A 68 -22.13 -22.77 -14.07
CA LYS A 68 -21.39 -23.53 -15.10
C LYS A 68 -22.31 -24.27 -16.08
N ILE A 69 -23.56 -24.51 -15.66
CA ILE A 69 -24.61 -25.24 -16.38
C ILE A 69 -25.55 -24.26 -17.07
N ALA A 70 -26.04 -23.26 -16.34
CA ALA A 70 -26.80 -22.12 -16.81
C ALA A 70 -25.91 -20.87 -16.76
N ARG A 71 -25.49 -20.35 -17.90
CA ARG A 71 -24.50 -19.27 -17.96
C ARG A 71 -25.06 -17.99 -17.32
N LYS A 72 -24.22 -17.18 -16.66
CA LYS A 72 -24.57 -15.78 -16.29
C LYS A 72 -24.33 -14.83 -17.47
N PRO A 73 -25.17 -13.80 -17.69
CA PRO A 73 -24.84 -12.70 -18.60
C PRO A 73 -23.57 -11.99 -18.10
N THR A 74 -22.72 -11.54 -19.03
CA THR A 74 -21.55 -10.72 -18.69
C THR A 74 -22.00 -9.29 -18.40
N SER A 75 -21.26 -8.52 -17.59
CA SER A 75 -21.66 -7.17 -17.08
C SER A 75 -21.97 -6.07 -18.12
N ARG A 76 -21.95 -6.38 -19.41
CA ARG A 76 -22.37 -5.50 -20.53
C ARG A 76 -23.53 -6.05 -21.35
N LYS A 77 -24.01 -7.25 -21.06
CA LYS A 77 -25.16 -7.91 -21.67
C LYS A 77 -26.23 -8.09 -20.60
N LYS A 78 -27.49 -7.94 -20.99
CA LYS A 78 -28.65 -8.31 -20.18
C LYS A 78 -28.88 -9.83 -20.29
N PRO A 79 -29.54 -10.49 -19.33
CA PRO A 79 -30.07 -11.83 -19.54
C PRO A 79 -31.12 -11.81 -20.66
N SER A 80 -31.29 -12.93 -21.39
CA SER A 80 -32.51 -13.15 -22.18
C SER A 80 -33.62 -13.72 -21.29
N ALA A 81 -34.87 -13.64 -21.75
CA ALA A 81 -36.02 -14.26 -21.08
C ALA A 81 -35.79 -15.76 -20.82
N ASP A 82 -35.39 -16.53 -21.85
CA ASP A 82 -34.99 -17.94 -21.71
C ASP A 82 -33.91 -18.18 -20.65
N GLN A 83 -32.91 -17.28 -20.59
CA GLN A 83 -31.79 -17.40 -19.66
C GLN A 83 -32.21 -17.11 -18.22
N ARG A 84 -33.16 -16.18 -18.02
CA ARG A 84 -33.84 -15.96 -16.73
C ARG A 84 -34.66 -17.20 -16.38
N ALA A 85 -35.66 -17.54 -17.20
CA ALA A 85 -36.58 -18.66 -16.94
C ALA A 85 -35.89 -20.02 -16.71
N PHE A 86 -34.82 -20.35 -17.44
CA PHE A 86 -34.04 -21.58 -17.20
C PHE A 86 -33.29 -21.53 -15.87
N ARG A 87 -32.76 -20.36 -15.47
CA ARG A 87 -32.11 -20.16 -14.16
C ARG A 87 -33.11 -20.15 -13.01
N ASP A 88 -34.31 -19.59 -13.20
CA ASP A 88 -35.41 -19.66 -12.22
C ASP A 88 -35.81 -21.12 -11.97
N LYS A 89 -36.15 -21.87 -13.04
CA LYS A 89 -36.54 -23.29 -12.96
C LYS A 89 -35.46 -24.15 -12.28
N LEU A 90 -34.21 -24.04 -12.74
CA LEU A 90 -33.09 -24.80 -12.17
C LEU A 90 -32.75 -24.33 -10.74
N GLY A 91 -32.82 -23.03 -10.46
CA GLY A 91 -32.65 -22.47 -9.13
C GLY A 91 -33.69 -22.98 -8.14
N ASN A 92 -34.95 -23.10 -8.56
CA ASN A 92 -36.03 -23.62 -7.73
C ASN A 92 -35.83 -25.11 -7.42
N ALA A 93 -35.59 -25.94 -8.44
CA ALA A 93 -35.39 -27.38 -8.25
C ALA A 93 -34.15 -27.68 -7.39
N CYS A 94 -33.04 -26.95 -7.59
CA CYS A 94 -31.87 -27.06 -6.73
C CYS A 94 -32.14 -26.59 -5.30
N TRP A 95 -32.95 -25.56 -5.07
CA TRP A 95 -33.32 -25.09 -3.72
C TRP A 95 -34.19 -26.12 -2.98
N VAL A 96 -35.25 -26.62 -3.64
CA VAL A 96 -36.11 -27.68 -3.09
C VAL A 96 -35.29 -28.92 -2.76
N ARG A 97 -34.39 -29.34 -3.65
CA ARG A 97 -33.49 -30.48 -3.40
C ARG A 97 -32.52 -30.22 -2.25
N LEU A 98 -31.92 -29.03 -2.18
CA LEU A 98 -31.02 -28.65 -1.09
C LEU A 98 -31.73 -28.70 0.29
N MET A 99 -32.96 -28.19 0.38
CA MET A 99 -33.77 -28.28 1.60
C MET A 99 -34.12 -29.74 1.94
N GLY A 100 -34.62 -30.51 0.96
CA GLY A 100 -35.00 -31.92 1.14
C GLY A 100 -33.85 -32.86 1.48
N SER A 101 -32.64 -32.58 0.99
CA SER A 101 -31.40 -33.33 1.29
C SER A 101 -30.97 -33.25 2.76
N GLY A 102 -31.55 -32.32 3.53
CA GLY A 102 -31.25 -32.13 4.94
C GLY A 102 -29.89 -31.47 5.23
N ARG A 103 -29.21 -30.92 4.22
CA ARG A 103 -27.91 -30.23 4.38
C ARG A 103 -28.02 -28.87 5.08
N LEU A 104 -29.23 -28.45 5.43
CA LEU A 104 -29.57 -27.20 6.13
C LEU A 104 -30.58 -27.47 7.27
N LYS A 105 -30.47 -28.62 7.96
CA LYS A 105 -31.52 -29.10 8.90
C LYS A 105 -31.72 -28.24 10.14
N ASP A 106 -30.66 -27.65 10.69
CA ASP A 106 -30.66 -27.05 12.03
C ASP A 106 -30.85 -25.51 12.02
N ILE A 107 -31.40 -24.97 10.93
CA ILE A 107 -31.61 -23.52 10.77
C ILE A 107 -32.99 -23.06 11.24
N ASN A 108 -33.02 -22.00 12.06
CA ASN A 108 -34.26 -21.31 12.43
C ASN A 108 -34.87 -20.55 11.23
N ASP A 109 -36.15 -20.16 11.32
CA ASP A 109 -36.88 -19.58 10.19
C ASP A 109 -36.34 -18.21 9.74
N ALA A 110 -35.86 -17.38 10.66
CA ALA A 110 -35.21 -16.11 10.31
C ALA A 110 -33.93 -16.34 9.47
N ARG A 111 -33.12 -17.33 9.87
CA ARG A 111 -31.92 -17.74 9.13
C ARG A 111 -32.28 -18.37 7.79
N ARG A 112 -33.33 -19.19 7.73
CA ARG A 112 -33.88 -19.79 6.50
C ARG A 112 -34.34 -18.73 5.50
N ALA A 113 -35.05 -17.70 5.96
CA ALA A 113 -35.44 -16.55 5.14
C ALA A 113 -34.22 -15.84 4.56
N TYR A 114 -33.22 -15.51 5.39
CA TYR A 114 -31.96 -14.90 4.93
C TYR A 114 -31.23 -15.75 3.88
N LEU A 115 -31.12 -17.06 4.09
CA LEU A 115 -30.46 -17.97 3.16
C LEU A 115 -31.22 -18.10 1.83
N SER A 116 -32.56 -18.05 1.87
CA SER A 116 -33.41 -18.01 0.67
C SER A 116 -33.23 -16.70 -0.11
N ASP A 117 -33.22 -15.55 0.57
CA ASP A 117 -32.93 -14.24 -0.05
C ASP A 117 -31.54 -14.26 -0.72
N LEU A 118 -30.53 -14.77 -0.01
CA LEU A 118 -29.17 -14.93 -0.52
C LEU A 118 -29.13 -15.87 -1.73
N TRP A 119 -29.86 -16.97 -1.72
CA TRP A 119 -29.96 -17.89 -2.85
C TRP A 119 -30.50 -17.17 -4.10
N TRP A 120 -31.70 -16.58 -4.00
CA TRP A 120 -32.36 -15.94 -5.14
C TRP A 120 -31.58 -14.74 -5.67
N PHE A 121 -30.99 -13.92 -4.80
CA PHE A 121 -30.05 -12.86 -5.17
C PHE A 121 -28.86 -13.38 -6.00
N LYS A 122 -28.38 -14.60 -5.73
CA LYS A 122 -27.25 -15.21 -6.43
C LYS A 122 -27.64 -15.94 -7.71
N ILE A 123 -28.89 -16.41 -7.82
CA ILE A 123 -29.45 -16.90 -9.09
C ILE A 123 -29.65 -15.72 -10.05
N HIS A 124 -30.24 -14.59 -9.59
CA HIS A 124 -30.54 -13.39 -10.40
C HIS A 124 -29.89 -12.10 -9.86
N PRO A 125 -28.56 -11.91 -10.00
CA PRO A 125 -27.86 -10.72 -9.52
C PRO A 125 -28.02 -9.50 -10.45
N TYR A 126 -29.20 -9.31 -11.06
CA TYR A 126 -29.48 -8.24 -12.02
C TYR A 126 -30.93 -7.76 -11.89
N GLU A 127 -31.12 -6.44 -12.04
CA GLU A 127 -32.39 -5.73 -11.83
C GLU A 127 -33.57 -6.35 -12.60
N LEU A 128 -34.75 -6.33 -11.96
CA LEU A 128 -36.01 -6.76 -12.56
C LEU A 128 -36.51 -5.72 -13.58
N GLY A 129 -37.05 -6.18 -14.72
CA GLY A 129 -37.79 -5.33 -15.65
C GLY A 129 -36.98 -4.56 -16.71
N ILE A 130 -35.78 -5.01 -17.10
CA ILE A 130 -35.00 -4.34 -18.17
C ILE A 130 -34.46 -5.33 -19.21
N ASP A 131 -35.30 -6.20 -19.76
CA ASP A 131 -34.84 -7.44 -20.40
C ASP A 131 -34.35 -7.31 -21.86
N GLU A 132 -34.60 -6.19 -22.54
CA GLU A 132 -34.22 -6.05 -23.96
C GLU A 132 -32.76 -5.60 -24.19
N PRO A 133 -31.97 -6.32 -25.02
CA PRO A 133 -30.67 -5.83 -25.49
C PRO A 133 -30.84 -4.54 -26.28
N ARG A 134 -30.05 -3.50 -25.98
CA ARG A 134 -30.02 -2.33 -26.87
C ARG A 134 -29.38 -2.72 -28.21
N PRO A 135 -29.90 -2.27 -29.36
CA PRO A 135 -29.24 -2.44 -30.64
C PRO A 135 -27.84 -1.82 -30.60
N ARG A 136 -26.93 -2.39 -31.39
CA ARG A 136 -25.59 -1.84 -31.57
C ARG A 136 -25.65 -0.51 -32.33
N ARG A 137 -24.50 0.16 -32.40
CA ARG A 137 -24.35 1.46 -33.07
C ARG A 137 -24.57 1.41 -34.59
N ASP A 138 -24.57 0.19 -35.15
CA ASP A 138 -24.84 -0.17 -36.55
C ASP A 138 -26.30 -0.66 -36.76
N GLY A 139 -27.17 -0.54 -35.75
CA GLY A 139 -28.55 -1.05 -35.77
C GLY A 139 -28.69 -2.55 -35.49
N SER A 140 -27.62 -3.34 -35.59
CA SER A 140 -27.71 -4.79 -35.43
C SER A 140 -27.95 -5.22 -33.97
N MET A 141 -28.86 -6.19 -33.79
CA MET A 141 -29.10 -6.76 -32.46
C MET A 141 -27.91 -7.64 -32.03
N PRO A 142 -27.33 -7.44 -30.84
CA PRO A 142 -26.24 -8.29 -30.38
C PRO A 142 -26.77 -9.70 -30.10
N ALA A 143 -26.20 -10.70 -30.79
CA ALA A 143 -26.57 -12.11 -30.65
C ALA A 143 -26.83 -12.52 -29.19
N ALA A 144 -28.00 -13.14 -29.00
CA ALA A 144 -28.55 -13.52 -27.70
C ALA A 144 -27.52 -14.32 -26.88
N PRO A 145 -27.43 -14.09 -25.56
CA PRO A 145 -26.56 -14.90 -24.71
C PRO A 145 -27.00 -16.36 -24.73
N LYS A 146 -26.06 -17.28 -24.98
CA LYS A 146 -26.33 -18.72 -24.82
C LYS A 146 -26.80 -19.01 -23.38
N VAL A 147 -27.95 -19.66 -23.27
CA VAL A 147 -28.55 -20.13 -22.01
C VAL A 147 -27.65 -21.18 -21.35
N GLU A 148 -27.20 -22.16 -22.14
CA GLU A 148 -26.27 -23.20 -21.71
C GLU A 148 -24.85 -22.68 -21.39
N GLY A 149 -24.29 -23.18 -20.30
CA GLY A 149 -22.88 -23.11 -19.95
C GLY A 149 -22.12 -24.37 -20.38
N ARG A 150 -20.78 -24.33 -20.29
CA ARG A 150 -19.90 -25.41 -20.78
C ARG A 150 -20.18 -26.78 -20.14
N TRP A 151 -20.77 -26.82 -18.95
CA TRP A 151 -21.09 -28.08 -18.27
C TRP A 151 -22.49 -28.60 -18.56
N TYR A 152 -23.34 -27.85 -19.26
CA TYR A 152 -24.74 -28.21 -19.47
C TYR A 152 -24.92 -29.64 -19.97
N LYS A 153 -24.26 -30.05 -21.07
CA LYS A 153 -24.32 -31.44 -21.59
C LYS A 153 -23.93 -32.52 -20.58
N VAL A 154 -22.99 -32.26 -19.65
CA VAL A 154 -22.55 -33.24 -18.63
C VAL A 154 -23.64 -33.52 -17.58
N PHE A 155 -24.55 -32.57 -17.38
CA PHE A 155 -25.67 -32.70 -16.45
C PHE A 155 -27.00 -32.99 -17.15
N ALA A 156 -27.30 -32.36 -18.28
CA ALA A 156 -28.57 -32.51 -19.00
C ALA A 156 -28.56 -33.60 -20.09
N GLY A 157 -27.40 -33.95 -20.65
CA GLY A 157 -27.30 -34.72 -21.90
C GLY A 157 -27.50 -33.84 -23.13
N ASP A 158 -27.87 -34.47 -24.25
CA ASP A 158 -28.16 -33.80 -25.52
C ASP A 158 -29.64 -33.41 -25.62
N GLY A 159 -29.96 -32.15 -25.31
CA GLY A 159 -31.29 -31.57 -25.43
C GLY A 159 -31.30 -30.09 -25.04
N ALA A 160 -32.05 -29.23 -25.74
CA ALA A 160 -31.97 -27.78 -25.54
C ALA A 160 -32.46 -27.33 -24.15
N PRO A 161 -31.81 -26.33 -23.49
CA PRO A 161 -32.25 -25.82 -22.19
C PRO A 161 -33.71 -25.35 -22.15
N GLN A 162 -34.18 -24.75 -23.24
CA GLN A 162 -35.57 -24.29 -23.39
C GLN A 162 -36.60 -25.43 -23.35
N MET A 163 -36.21 -26.63 -23.80
CA MET A 163 -37.06 -27.83 -23.86
C MET A 163 -37.00 -28.66 -22.57
N SER A 164 -36.27 -28.20 -21.54
CA SER A 164 -36.18 -28.92 -20.26
C SER A 164 -37.46 -28.75 -19.44
N GLY A 165 -38.33 -29.75 -19.49
CA GLY A 165 -39.51 -29.87 -18.62
C GLY A 165 -39.15 -30.05 -17.13
N PRO A 166 -40.14 -30.00 -16.22
CA PRO A 166 -39.91 -30.05 -14.76
C PRO A 166 -39.10 -31.27 -14.30
N GLU A 167 -39.42 -32.46 -14.82
CA GLU A 167 -38.70 -33.71 -14.54
C GLU A 167 -37.22 -33.63 -14.94
N LYS A 168 -36.94 -33.08 -16.13
CA LYS A 168 -35.57 -32.93 -16.63
C LYS A 168 -34.76 -31.94 -15.80
N ILE A 169 -35.41 -30.88 -15.32
CA ILE A 169 -34.79 -29.91 -14.41
C ILE A 169 -34.52 -30.53 -13.03
N ALA A 170 -35.43 -31.37 -12.52
CA ALA A 170 -35.22 -32.14 -11.29
C ALA A 170 -34.07 -33.14 -11.43
N GLU A 171 -33.97 -33.86 -12.55
CA GLU A 171 -32.84 -34.74 -12.87
C GLU A 171 -31.51 -33.98 -12.91
N ILE A 172 -31.47 -32.79 -13.51
CA ILE A 172 -30.28 -31.93 -13.51
C ILE A 172 -29.91 -31.51 -12.07
N ALA A 173 -30.89 -31.11 -11.25
CA ALA A 173 -30.68 -30.73 -9.86
C ALA A 173 -30.13 -31.89 -9.01
N GLU A 174 -30.64 -33.10 -9.19
CA GLU A 174 -30.09 -34.30 -8.56
C GLU A 174 -28.66 -34.60 -9.05
N ARG A 175 -28.41 -34.55 -10.36
CA ARG A 175 -27.05 -34.77 -10.90
C ARG A 175 -26.06 -33.73 -10.38
N ILE A 176 -26.50 -32.50 -10.06
CA ILE A 176 -25.71 -31.46 -9.37
C ILE A 176 -25.39 -31.88 -7.93
N GLU A 177 -26.37 -32.37 -7.17
CA GLU A 177 -26.19 -32.88 -5.82
C GLU A 177 -25.14 -34.00 -5.79
N ARG A 178 -25.34 -35.06 -6.59
CA ARG A 178 -24.39 -36.19 -6.68
C ARG A 178 -22.99 -35.71 -7.09
N HIS A 179 -22.88 -34.74 -7.99
CA HIS A 179 -21.58 -34.15 -8.37
C HIS A 179 -20.89 -33.36 -7.23
N LEU A 180 -21.65 -32.75 -6.33
CA LEU A 180 -21.11 -31.99 -5.20
C LEU A 180 -20.70 -32.89 -4.03
N TYR A 181 -21.49 -33.91 -3.71
CA TYR A 181 -21.32 -34.72 -2.50
C TYR A 181 -20.82 -36.14 -2.72
N GLU A 182 -21.11 -36.79 -3.85
CA GLU A 182 -20.80 -38.21 -4.08
C GLU A 182 -19.65 -38.42 -5.07
N SER A 183 -19.74 -37.89 -6.29
CA SER A 183 -18.78 -38.19 -7.37
C SER A 183 -18.55 -37.01 -8.32
N GLU A 184 -17.35 -36.42 -8.31
CA GLU A 184 -17.02 -35.31 -9.22
C GLU A 184 -16.98 -35.76 -10.69
N ARG A 185 -18.11 -35.58 -11.39
CA ARG A 185 -18.23 -35.62 -12.86
C ARG A 185 -17.17 -34.74 -13.55
N ARG A 186 -16.73 -35.15 -14.74
CA ARG A 186 -15.70 -34.47 -15.56
C ARG A 186 -16.26 -34.04 -16.92
N LEU A 187 -15.52 -33.18 -17.63
CA LEU A 187 -15.84 -32.78 -19.02
C LEU A 187 -15.24 -33.79 -20.01
N GLY A 188 -16.07 -34.27 -20.94
CA GLY A 188 -15.75 -35.27 -21.96
C GLY A 188 -16.75 -36.43 -21.90
N PRO A 189 -17.17 -37.02 -23.03
CA PRO A 189 -18.20 -38.07 -23.05
C PRO A 189 -17.79 -39.30 -22.20
N ASP A 190 -16.55 -39.77 -22.35
CA ASP A 190 -16.03 -40.99 -21.69
C ASP A 190 -15.32 -40.72 -20.36
N ALA A 191 -15.46 -39.50 -19.83
CA ALA A 191 -14.66 -39.04 -18.70
C ALA A 191 -15.17 -39.59 -17.36
N ARG A 192 -14.70 -40.78 -16.96
CA ARG A 192 -15.04 -41.46 -15.69
C ARG A 192 -15.06 -40.48 -14.49
N PRO A 193 -16.16 -40.45 -13.70
CA PRO A 193 -16.25 -39.63 -12.49
C PRO A 193 -15.17 -39.98 -11.45
N ARG A 194 -14.88 -39.04 -10.55
CA ARG A 194 -14.04 -39.31 -9.37
C ARG A 194 -14.85 -40.00 -8.28
N LYS A 195 -14.16 -40.78 -7.43
CA LYS A 195 -14.76 -41.51 -6.28
C LYS A 195 -15.35 -40.61 -5.18
N LEU A 196 -14.95 -39.34 -5.12
CA LEU A 196 -15.39 -38.38 -4.10
C LEU A 196 -16.13 -37.21 -4.75
N GLY A 197 -17.05 -36.62 -3.99
CA GLY A 197 -17.79 -35.42 -4.37
C GLY A 197 -16.87 -34.21 -4.56
N LYS A 198 -17.29 -33.24 -5.39
CA LYS A 198 -16.48 -32.04 -5.67
C LYS A 198 -16.17 -31.21 -4.41
N ILE A 199 -17.07 -31.18 -3.42
CA ILE A 199 -16.85 -30.41 -2.19
C ILE A 199 -15.73 -31.07 -1.35
N GLU A 200 -15.86 -32.36 -1.07
CA GLU A 200 -14.88 -33.15 -0.32
C GLU A 200 -13.52 -33.17 -1.00
N SER A 201 -13.44 -33.55 -2.28
CA SER A 201 -12.17 -33.63 -3.01
C SER A 201 -11.41 -32.28 -3.04
N ARG A 202 -12.15 -31.15 -3.01
CA ARG A 202 -11.56 -29.82 -2.86
C ARG A 202 -11.12 -29.54 -1.43
N ALA A 203 -11.96 -29.85 -0.44
CA ALA A 203 -11.69 -29.59 0.96
C ALA A 203 -10.51 -30.42 1.48
N GLU A 204 -10.42 -31.70 1.13
CA GLU A 204 -9.25 -32.56 1.34
C GLU A 204 -8.00 -31.98 0.67
N SER A 205 -8.11 -31.59 -0.61
CA SER A 205 -7.00 -30.97 -1.35
C SER A 205 -6.54 -29.64 -0.73
N ILE A 206 -7.37 -28.99 0.08
CA ILE A 206 -7.05 -27.76 0.81
C ILE A 206 -6.48 -28.09 2.21
N SER A 207 -7.04 -29.08 2.89
CA SER A 207 -6.60 -29.58 4.20
C SER A 207 -5.19 -30.18 4.11
N GLY A 208 -4.95 -31.09 3.16
CA GLY A 208 -3.64 -31.67 2.89
C GLY A 208 -2.66 -30.72 2.18
N SER A 209 -3.12 -29.54 1.74
CA SER A 209 -2.30 -28.48 1.12
C SER A 209 -1.54 -27.66 2.18
N VAL A 210 -0.85 -28.30 3.11
CA VAL A 210 0.17 -27.61 3.91
C VAL A 210 1.38 -27.28 3.02
N LEU A 211 2.09 -26.20 3.33
CA LEU A 211 3.39 -25.93 2.72
C LEU A 211 4.36 -27.00 3.22
N ARG A 212 4.67 -28.00 2.37
CA ARG A 212 5.69 -29.01 2.64
C ARG A 212 7.05 -28.50 2.18
N MET A 213 8.13 -29.04 2.77
CA MET A 213 9.43 -29.00 2.10
C MET A 213 9.29 -29.70 0.74
N ALA A 214 9.94 -29.17 -0.29
CA ALA A 214 10.25 -29.99 -1.44
C ALA A 214 11.46 -30.83 -1.02
N ASN A 215 11.37 -32.16 -1.11
CA ASN A 215 12.56 -32.99 -0.97
C ASN A 215 13.56 -32.52 -2.03
N GLY A 216 14.82 -32.28 -1.65
CA GLY A 216 15.82 -31.53 -2.44
C GLY A 216 16.25 -32.14 -3.79
N ALA A 217 15.55 -33.15 -4.30
CA ALA A 217 15.78 -33.84 -5.57
C ALA A 217 15.35 -33.00 -6.80
N HIS A 218 15.85 -31.76 -6.89
CA HIS A 218 15.72 -30.89 -8.07
C HIS A 218 17.09 -30.45 -8.63
N THR A 219 18.18 -31.00 -8.09
CA THR A 219 19.56 -30.84 -8.58
C THR A 219 20.00 -31.96 -9.53
N GLU A 220 19.15 -32.95 -9.82
CA GLU A 220 19.42 -33.91 -10.89
C GLU A 220 19.52 -33.19 -12.24
N GLN A 221 20.37 -33.72 -13.11
CA GLN A 221 20.50 -33.25 -14.49
C GLN A 221 19.13 -33.25 -15.18
N PRO A 222 18.91 -32.44 -16.24
CA PRO A 222 17.74 -32.61 -17.09
C PRO A 222 17.61 -34.11 -17.42
N GLY A 223 16.41 -34.67 -17.23
CA GLY A 223 16.18 -36.12 -17.34
C GLY A 223 16.24 -36.66 -18.76
N TRP A 224 16.97 -35.98 -19.65
CA TRP A 224 17.14 -36.19 -21.08
C TRP A 224 18.56 -35.77 -21.49
N SER A 225 19.12 -36.45 -22.48
CA SER A 225 20.45 -36.18 -23.04
C SER A 225 20.42 -35.19 -24.22
N LYS A 226 21.59 -34.80 -24.73
CA LYS A 226 21.66 -34.04 -26.00
C LYS A 226 21.18 -34.86 -27.21
N ASP A 227 21.27 -36.18 -27.14
CA ASP A 227 20.79 -37.05 -28.22
C ASP A 227 19.27 -37.25 -28.14
N ASP A 228 18.67 -37.19 -26.95
CA ASP A 228 17.22 -37.01 -26.80
C ASP A 228 16.74 -35.68 -27.41
N GLU A 229 17.47 -34.56 -27.22
CA GLU A 229 17.14 -33.27 -27.85
C GLU A 229 17.21 -33.34 -29.39
N ARG A 230 18.21 -34.06 -29.92
CA ARG A 230 18.39 -34.31 -31.35
C ARG A 230 17.24 -35.16 -31.91
N ALA A 231 17.05 -36.36 -31.39
CA ALA A 231 15.98 -37.28 -31.81
C ALA A 231 14.57 -36.65 -31.67
N TYR A 232 14.34 -35.82 -30.65
CA TYR A 232 13.07 -35.13 -30.45
C TYR A 232 12.81 -34.02 -31.49
N THR A 233 13.84 -33.51 -32.16
CA THR A 233 13.76 -32.45 -33.19
C THR A 233 13.95 -32.93 -34.63
N GLU A 234 14.39 -34.17 -34.85
CA GLU A 234 14.49 -34.80 -36.18
C GLU A 234 13.15 -34.79 -36.96
N THR A 235 12.02 -34.89 -36.27
CA THR A 235 10.67 -34.79 -36.87
C THR A 235 10.13 -33.35 -37.00
N GLY A 236 10.97 -32.35 -36.72
CA GLY A 236 10.73 -30.91 -36.75
C GLY A 236 10.70 -30.24 -35.36
N ASP A 237 11.04 -28.97 -35.26
CA ASP A 237 10.97 -28.23 -33.98
C ASP A 237 9.51 -27.82 -33.65
N PRO A 238 8.90 -28.35 -32.56
CA PRO A 238 7.55 -27.96 -32.17
C PRO A 238 7.49 -26.52 -31.65
N VAL A 239 8.58 -25.93 -31.15
CA VAL A 239 8.64 -24.54 -30.68
C VAL A 239 8.46 -23.56 -31.84
N VAL A 240 9.17 -23.79 -32.95
CA VAL A 240 9.00 -23.04 -34.21
C VAL A 240 7.57 -23.16 -34.69
N SER A 241 7.03 -24.38 -34.70
CA SER A 241 5.65 -24.66 -35.12
C SER A 241 4.60 -23.92 -34.28
N ILE A 242 4.74 -23.91 -32.94
CA ILE A 242 3.86 -23.15 -32.04
C ILE A 242 3.94 -21.65 -32.32
N ARG A 243 5.15 -21.13 -32.61
CA ARG A 243 5.33 -19.70 -32.91
C ARG A 243 4.69 -19.32 -34.25
N VAL A 244 4.90 -20.08 -35.31
CA VAL A 244 4.28 -19.85 -36.63
C VAL A 244 2.75 -19.86 -36.52
N GLU A 245 2.19 -20.85 -35.84
CA GLU A 245 0.73 -20.96 -35.66
C GLU A 245 0.17 -19.81 -34.79
N ALA A 246 0.93 -19.37 -33.77
CA ALA A 246 0.59 -18.18 -32.99
C ALA A 246 0.64 -16.88 -33.84
N GLU A 247 1.63 -16.71 -34.72
CA GLU A 247 1.71 -15.58 -35.64
C GLU A 247 0.55 -15.59 -36.66
N SER A 248 0.22 -16.75 -37.24
CA SER A 248 -0.93 -16.95 -38.13
C SER A 248 -2.25 -16.59 -37.43
N THR A 249 -2.47 -17.17 -36.25
CA THR A 249 -3.64 -16.87 -35.40
C THR A 249 -3.76 -15.38 -35.08
N GLU A 250 -2.66 -14.68 -34.82
CA GLU A 250 -2.67 -13.24 -34.51
C GLU A 250 -2.83 -12.34 -35.75
N ARG A 251 -2.34 -12.74 -36.92
CA ARG A 251 -2.66 -12.09 -38.22
C ARG A 251 -4.17 -12.15 -38.48
N ASN A 252 -4.79 -13.29 -38.20
CA ASN A 252 -6.24 -13.53 -38.33
C ASN A 252 -7.09 -12.92 -37.20
N LYS A 253 -6.57 -11.91 -36.48
CA LYS A 253 -7.22 -11.22 -35.32
C LYS A 253 -7.58 -12.14 -34.14
N GLY A 254 -7.15 -13.39 -34.18
CA GLY A 254 -7.27 -14.37 -33.10
C GLY A 254 -6.32 -14.07 -31.94
N ARG A 255 -6.09 -15.08 -31.10
CA ARG A 255 -5.21 -14.95 -29.93
C ARG A 255 -4.42 -16.23 -29.70
N ALA A 256 -3.09 -16.12 -29.68
CA ALA A 256 -2.22 -17.20 -29.21
C ALA A 256 -2.66 -17.67 -27.80
N SER A 257 -2.84 -18.98 -27.65
CA SER A 257 -3.53 -19.56 -26.50
C SER A 257 -2.93 -20.91 -26.10
N LEU A 258 -3.16 -21.32 -24.85
CA LEU A 258 -2.66 -22.61 -24.36
C LEU A 258 -3.22 -23.82 -25.14
N PRO A 259 -4.49 -23.84 -25.61
CA PRO A 259 -4.98 -24.87 -26.54
C PRO A 259 -4.13 -25.00 -27.81
N LEU A 260 -3.77 -23.89 -28.47
CA LEU A 260 -2.95 -23.89 -29.68
C LEU A 260 -1.59 -24.56 -29.44
N ALA A 261 -0.89 -24.16 -28.38
CA ALA A 261 0.40 -24.78 -28.04
C ALA A 261 0.25 -26.26 -27.65
N ALA A 262 -0.86 -26.63 -26.98
CA ALA A 262 -1.13 -28.02 -26.63
C ALA A 262 -1.49 -28.89 -27.84
N GLU A 263 -2.15 -28.32 -28.86
CA GLU A 263 -2.47 -29.01 -30.12
C GLU A 263 -1.21 -29.29 -30.95
N VAL A 264 -0.32 -28.30 -31.10
CA VAL A 264 0.95 -28.51 -31.81
C VAL A 264 1.82 -29.54 -31.09
N LEU A 265 1.92 -29.48 -29.75
CA LEU A 265 2.62 -30.51 -28.98
C LEU A 265 1.95 -31.89 -29.10
N PHE A 266 0.62 -31.97 -29.15
CA PHE A 266 -0.08 -33.25 -29.33
C PHE A 266 0.16 -33.83 -30.73
N LYS A 267 0.16 -32.99 -31.78
CA LYS A 267 0.56 -33.39 -33.13
C LYS A 267 2.02 -33.85 -33.18
N HIS A 268 2.92 -33.20 -32.44
CA HIS A 268 4.33 -33.60 -32.32
C HIS A 268 4.51 -34.95 -31.61
N TRP A 269 3.74 -35.20 -30.55
CA TRP A 269 3.74 -36.48 -29.83
C TRP A 269 3.49 -37.66 -30.78
N GLY A 270 2.51 -37.53 -31.67
CA GLY A 270 2.19 -38.56 -32.67
C GLY A 270 3.22 -38.75 -33.78
N LYS A 271 4.24 -37.89 -33.88
CA LYS A 271 5.39 -38.08 -34.79
C LYS A 271 6.58 -38.71 -34.09
N VAL A 272 6.85 -38.26 -32.86
CA VAL A 272 8.03 -38.65 -32.08
C VAL A 272 7.86 -40.01 -31.42
N PHE A 273 6.67 -40.31 -30.90
CA PHE A 273 6.41 -41.53 -30.15
C PHE A 273 5.52 -42.46 -30.97
N LEU A 274 6.04 -42.97 -32.08
CA LEU A 274 5.40 -43.99 -32.89
C LEU A 274 5.82 -45.37 -32.43
N ASP A 275 4.86 -46.27 -32.24
CA ASP A 275 5.17 -47.67 -31.96
C ASP A 275 5.61 -48.37 -33.27
N PRO A 276 6.84 -48.92 -33.35
CA PRO A 276 7.40 -49.47 -34.59
C PRO A 276 6.53 -50.57 -35.22
N ASP A 277 5.86 -51.36 -34.39
CA ASP A 277 5.16 -52.57 -34.81
C ASP A 277 3.76 -52.26 -35.38
N THR A 278 3.20 -51.09 -35.07
CA THR A 278 1.83 -50.71 -35.44
C THR A 278 1.73 -49.41 -36.24
N GLY A 279 2.79 -48.59 -36.26
CA GLY A 279 2.75 -47.24 -36.83
C GLY A 279 1.80 -46.29 -36.09
N THR A 280 1.30 -46.64 -34.90
CA THR A 280 0.38 -45.81 -34.11
C THR A 280 1.10 -45.04 -33.00
N ALA A 281 0.51 -43.93 -32.54
CA ALA A 281 1.09 -43.13 -31.48
C ALA A 281 1.06 -43.86 -30.13
N MET A 282 2.24 -44.07 -29.53
CA MET A 282 2.40 -44.71 -28.22
C MET A 282 1.58 -44.01 -27.13
N SER A 283 1.04 -44.81 -26.21
CA SER A 283 0.50 -44.29 -24.95
C SER A 283 1.59 -43.62 -24.10
N TYR A 284 1.21 -42.70 -23.21
CA TYR A 284 2.17 -42.05 -22.29
C TYR A 284 3.00 -43.06 -21.48
N ILE A 285 2.40 -44.18 -21.07
CA ILE A 285 3.08 -45.21 -20.27
C ILE A 285 4.10 -45.96 -21.14
N ALA A 286 3.73 -46.34 -22.36
CA ALA A 286 4.64 -47.02 -23.31
C ALA A 286 5.81 -46.11 -23.72
N ALA A 287 5.52 -44.84 -24.05
CA ALA A 287 6.55 -43.86 -24.37
C ALA A 287 7.47 -43.57 -23.18
N GLN A 288 6.96 -43.50 -21.95
CA GLN A 288 7.77 -43.29 -20.75
C GLN A 288 8.70 -44.49 -20.47
N ALA A 289 8.31 -45.71 -20.85
CA ALA A 289 9.15 -46.90 -20.72
C ALA A 289 10.18 -47.02 -21.85
N LYS A 290 9.79 -46.78 -23.12
CA LYS A 290 10.68 -46.91 -24.29
C LYS A 290 11.63 -45.70 -24.48
N HIS A 291 11.17 -44.47 -24.18
CA HIS A 291 11.90 -43.22 -24.45
C HIS A 291 11.77 -42.20 -23.29
N PRO A 292 12.28 -42.53 -22.08
CA PRO A 292 12.08 -41.71 -20.88
C PRO A 292 12.59 -40.26 -21.03
N GLY A 293 13.75 -40.05 -21.69
CA GLY A 293 14.34 -38.72 -21.87
C GLY A 293 13.51 -37.82 -22.78
N MET A 294 13.20 -38.28 -23.99
CA MET A 294 12.30 -37.59 -24.91
C MET A 294 10.93 -37.25 -24.27
N VAL A 295 10.38 -38.14 -23.42
CA VAL A 295 9.12 -37.85 -22.68
C VAL A 295 9.31 -36.78 -21.61
N ALA A 296 10.43 -36.78 -20.88
CA ALA A 296 10.78 -35.71 -19.93
C ALA A 296 10.89 -34.35 -20.63
N LEU A 297 11.62 -34.30 -21.75
CA LEU A 297 11.79 -33.13 -22.61
C LEU A 297 10.43 -32.59 -23.13
N HIS A 298 9.57 -33.47 -23.64
CA HIS A 298 8.21 -33.11 -24.08
C HIS A 298 7.39 -32.48 -22.94
N MET A 299 7.45 -33.08 -21.76
CA MET A 299 6.69 -32.62 -20.59
C MET A 299 7.21 -31.28 -20.06
N GLU A 300 8.52 -31.02 -20.14
CA GLU A 300 9.08 -29.73 -19.74
C GLU A 300 8.73 -28.62 -20.76
N LEU A 301 8.75 -28.88 -22.07
CA LEU A 301 8.22 -27.93 -23.07
C LEU A 301 6.75 -27.56 -22.82
N LYS A 302 5.92 -28.58 -22.56
CA LYS A 302 4.50 -28.43 -22.21
C LYS A 302 4.33 -27.62 -20.93
N GLN A 303 5.23 -27.78 -19.96
CA GLN A 303 5.27 -26.98 -18.74
C GLN A 303 5.70 -25.54 -19.01
N CYS A 304 6.75 -25.30 -19.80
CA CYS A 304 7.21 -23.98 -20.25
C CYS A 304 6.09 -23.16 -20.88
N TYR A 305 5.44 -23.69 -21.92
CA TYR A 305 4.32 -23.01 -22.59
C TYR A 305 3.10 -22.82 -21.69
N ARG A 306 2.80 -23.79 -20.80
CA ARG A 306 1.77 -23.63 -19.75
C ARG A 306 2.09 -22.48 -18.80
N ARG A 307 3.35 -22.29 -18.40
CA ARG A 307 3.80 -21.16 -17.56
C ARG A 307 3.69 -19.83 -18.31
N LEU A 308 4.15 -19.79 -19.56
CA LEU A 308 4.19 -18.61 -20.42
C LEU A 308 2.78 -18.10 -20.79
N LEU A 309 1.95 -18.95 -21.41
CA LEU A 309 0.64 -18.57 -21.96
C LEU A 309 -0.45 -18.38 -20.90
N LYS A 310 -0.28 -18.91 -19.68
CA LYS A 310 -1.20 -18.61 -18.57
C LYS A 310 -0.95 -17.21 -17.99
N ARG A 311 0.31 -16.77 -17.87
CA ARG A 311 0.66 -15.45 -17.32
C ARG A 311 0.08 -14.32 -18.17
N THR A 312 0.28 -14.37 -19.48
CA THR A 312 -0.20 -13.35 -20.44
C THR A 312 -1.72 -13.29 -20.62
N ARG A 313 -2.48 -14.18 -19.98
CA ARG A 313 -3.96 -14.16 -20.00
C ARG A 313 -4.56 -13.00 -19.23
N LYS A 314 -3.92 -12.53 -18.14
CA LYS A 314 -4.44 -11.41 -17.32
C LYS A 314 -4.11 -10.04 -17.92
N ASP A 315 -2.86 -9.79 -18.30
CA ASP A 315 -2.38 -8.46 -18.75
C ASP A 315 -3.12 -7.91 -19.99
N THR A 316 -3.51 -8.80 -20.91
CA THR A 316 -3.95 -8.43 -22.27
C THR A 316 -5.31 -7.73 -22.34
N ARG A 317 -6.18 -7.79 -21.31
CA ARG A 317 -7.54 -7.19 -21.39
C ARG A 317 -7.57 -5.68 -21.09
N GLU A 318 -6.70 -5.20 -20.21
CA GLU A 318 -6.54 -3.76 -19.96
C GLU A 318 -5.53 -3.13 -20.92
N HIS A 319 -4.43 -3.83 -21.24
CA HIS A 319 -3.45 -3.31 -22.19
C HIS A 319 -4.05 -3.12 -23.60
N ARG A 320 -4.88 -4.04 -24.13
CA ARG A 320 -5.59 -3.84 -25.42
C ARG A 320 -6.52 -2.63 -25.48
N LYS A 321 -6.91 -2.03 -24.33
CA LYS A 321 -7.68 -0.77 -24.33
C LYS A 321 -6.79 0.46 -24.46
N ARG A 322 -5.52 0.35 -24.08
CA ARG A 322 -4.53 1.44 -24.11
C ARG A 322 -3.69 1.41 -25.38
N ASP A 323 -3.51 0.21 -25.93
CA ASP A 323 -2.64 -0.08 -27.07
C ASP A 323 -3.22 -1.31 -27.80
N PRO A 324 -3.90 -1.12 -28.94
CA PRO A 324 -4.47 -2.21 -29.73
C PRO A 324 -3.43 -3.04 -30.49
N ASP A 325 -2.24 -2.49 -30.79
CA ASP A 325 -1.42 -2.92 -31.93
C ASP A 325 -0.03 -3.46 -31.56
N GLU A 326 0.63 -3.03 -30.47
CA GLU A 326 2.07 -3.32 -30.30
C GLU A 326 2.41 -4.71 -29.75
N ARG A 327 1.56 -5.33 -28.91
CA ARG A 327 1.86 -6.60 -28.20
C ARG A 327 1.17 -7.84 -28.76
N LYS A 328 1.65 -8.29 -29.93
CA LYS A 328 1.51 -9.67 -30.43
C LYS A 328 2.19 -10.66 -29.46
N LEU A 329 1.48 -11.67 -28.96
CA LEU A 329 2.01 -12.65 -28.00
C LEU A 329 3.02 -13.59 -28.64
N SER A 330 2.91 -13.82 -29.96
CA SER A 330 3.90 -14.55 -30.76
C SER A 330 5.34 -14.02 -30.57
N ARG A 331 5.52 -12.70 -30.45
CA ARG A 331 6.82 -12.04 -30.18
C ARG A 331 7.43 -12.38 -28.82
N LEU A 332 6.65 -12.96 -27.90
CA LEU A 332 7.08 -13.38 -26.56
C LEU A 332 7.29 -14.89 -26.44
N LEU A 333 7.08 -15.65 -27.51
CA LEU A 333 7.33 -17.08 -27.55
C LEU A 333 8.80 -17.34 -27.91
N PRO A 334 9.43 -18.41 -27.41
CA PRO A 334 10.78 -18.79 -27.81
C PRO A 334 10.85 -19.04 -29.32
N ARG A 335 12.02 -18.78 -29.92
CA ARG A 335 12.22 -18.94 -31.37
C ARG A 335 12.47 -20.39 -31.78
N ASN A 336 13.07 -21.19 -30.90
CA ASN A 336 13.50 -22.58 -31.13
C ASN A 336 13.61 -23.36 -29.81
N LEU A 337 13.86 -24.67 -29.89
CA LEU A 337 14.02 -25.54 -28.73
C LEU A 337 15.05 -25.00 -27.71
N ALA A 338 16.25 -24.61 -28.16
CA ALA A 338 17.31 -24.13 -27.28
C ALA A 338 16.90 -22.90 -26.45
N GLU A 339 16.20 -21.92 -27.05
CA GLU A 339 15.61 -20.80 -26.31
C GLU A 339 14.52 -21.25 -25.34
N ALA A 340 13.68 -22.22 -25.71
CA ALA A 340 12.60 -22.72 -24.86
C ALA A 340 13.14 -23.44 -23.62
N LEU A 341 14.21 -24.23 -23.77
CA LEU A 341 14.90 -24.91 -22.68
C LEU A 341 15.69 -23.93 -21.80
N SER A 342 16.41 -22.96 -22.39
CA SER A 342 17.04 -21.86 -21.63
C SER A 342 16.00 -21.09 -20.80
N LEU A 343 14.82 -20.84 -21.36
CA LEU A 343 13.71 -20.18 -20.68
C LEU A 343 13.08 -21.07 -19.58
N SER A 344 13.03 -22.38 -19.74
CA SER A 344 12.58 -23.30 -18.67
C SER A 344 13.59 -23.36 -17.54
N ALA A 345 14.87 -23.64 -17.82
CA ALA A 345 15.93 -23.66 -16.82
C ALA A 345 15.97 -22.38 -15.96
N LYS A 346 15.81 -21.20 -16.59
CA LYS A 346 15.68 -19.91 -15.88
C LYS A 346 14.41 -19.81 -15.01
N GLN A 347 13.30 -20.42 -15.43
CA GLN A 347 12.07 -20.46 -14.63
C GLN A 347 12.14 -21.46 -13.47
N ASP A 348 12.88 -22.56 -13.63
CA ASP A 348 13.07 -23.59 -12.61
C ASP A 348 14.08 -23.14 -11.55
N ALA A 349 15.21 -22.54 -11.97
CA ALA A 349 16.15 -21.88 -11.06
C ALA A 349 15.48 -20.78 -10.21
N ASN A 350 14.57 -19.97 -10.79
CA ASN A 350 13.80 -18.98 -10.04
C ASN A 350 12.76 -19.64 -9.09
N ALA A 351 12.28 -20.85 -9.38
CA ALA A 351 11.34 -21.57 -8.54
C ALA A 351 12.03 -22.26 -7.36
N GLU A 352 13.18 -22.89 -7.60
CA GLU A 352 14.08 -23.47 -6.61
C GLU A 352 14.61 -22.42 -5.64
N LEU A 353 15.16 -21.30 -6.13
CA LEU A 353 15.57 -20.16 -5.31
C LEU A 353 14.40 -19.66 -4.43
N GLY A 354 13.20 -19.58 -5.00
CA GLY A 354 11.98 -19.24 -4.24
C GLY A 354 11.57 -20.29 -3.19
N HIS A 355 12.08 -21.52 -3.30
CA HIS A 355 11.98 -22.56 -2.26
C HIS A 355 13.08 -22.40 -1.21
N LEU A 356 14.35 -22.25 -1.60
CA LEU A 356 15.51 -22.06 -0.71
C LEU A 356 15.30 -20.83 0.18
N VAL A 357 14.97 -19.67 -0.40
CA VAL A 357 14.64 -18.44 0.34
C VAL A 357 13.49 -18.67 1.34
N ARG A 358 12.50 -19.53 1.01
CA ARG A 358 11.41 -19.85 1.94
C ARG A 358 11.85 -20.80 3.05
N LEU A 359 12.64 -21.82 2.74
CA LEU A 359 13.14 -22.78 3.73
C LEU A 359 14.07 -22.07 4.73
N GLY A 360 15.05 -21.31 4.25
CA GLY A 360 15.95 -20.51 5.08
C GLY A 360 15.24 -19.48 5.93
N LYS A 361 14.19 -18.85 5.40
CA LYS A 361 13.29 -17.99 6.16
C LYS A 361 12.62 -18.73 7.32
N VAL A 362 12.12 -19.95 7.10
CA VAL A 362 11.51 -20.72 8.18
C VAL A 362 12.56 -21.19 9.19
N ILE A 363 13.73 -21.66 8.74
CA ILE A 363 14.88 -21.98 9.63
C ILE A 363 15.20 -20.79 10.54
N TYR A 364 15.35 -19.60 9.96
CA TYR A 364 15.72 -18.38 10.67
C TYR A 364 14.77 -18.04 11.81
N TYR A 365 13.47 -17.99 11.49
CA TYR A 365 12.45 -17.65 12.47
C TYR A 365 12.18 -18.77 13.47
N THR A 366 12.37 -20.04 13.09
CA THR A 366 12.25 -21.18 14.02
C THR A 366 13.38 -21.19 15.06
N ALA A 367 14.62 -20.87 14.65
CA ALA A 367 15.73 -20.71 15.58
C ALA A 367 15.53 -19.56 16.59
N SER A 368 14.73 -18.56 16.20
CA SER A 368 14.40 -17.42 17.04
C SER A 368 13.03 -17.57 17.75
N ASP A 369 12.37 -18.72 17.67
CA ASP A 369 11.02 -18.88 18.24
C ASP A 369 11.08 -18.93 19.77
N GLY A 370 10.28 -18.11 20.45
CA GLY A 370 10.39 -17.89 21.90
C GLY A 370 11.56 -17.00 22.34
N GLU A 371 12.44 -16.58 21.43
CA GLU A 371 13.55 -15.66 21.70
C GLU A 371 13.39 -14.32 20.95
N ALA A 372 14.27 -13.39 21.30
CA ALA A 372 14.54 -12.18 20.53
C ALA A 372 15.03 -12.53 19.10
N ASP A 373 14.25 -12.18 18.07
CA ASP A 373 14.62 -12.26 16.63
C ASP A 373 16.03 -11.66 16.38
N CYS A 374 17.03 -12.54 16.22
CA CYS A 374 18.44 -12.19 16.02
C CYS A 374 19.21 -13.31 15.30
N ALA A 375 20.16 -12.93 14.43
CA ALA A 375 21.01 -13.87 13.70
C ALA A 375 21.96 -14.70 14.60
N GLY A 376 22.18 -14.28 15.86
CA GLY A 376 22.87 -15.08 16.86
C GLY A 376 22.06 -16.28 17.37
N ALA A 377 20.73 -16.26 17.28
CA ALA A 377 19.88 -17.40 17.66
C ALA A 377 20.14 -18.63 16.78
N ILE A 378 20.60 -18.43 15.54
CA ILE A 378 20.99 -19.52 14.62
C ILE A 378 22.13 -20.39 15.18
N GLY A 379 23.06 -19.80 15.93
CA GLY A 379 24.17 -20.53 16.55
C GLY A 379 23.73 -21.32 17.79
N ARG A 380 22.83 -20.75 18.59
CA ARG A 380 22.32 -21.38 19.82
C ARG A 380 21.27 -22.47 19.53
N ASN A 381 20.33 -22.17 18.63
CA ASN A 381 19.07 -22.88 18.48
C ASN A 381 18.87 -23.37 17.03
N TRP A 382 19.88 -24.05 16.46
CA TRP A 382 19.74 -24.62 15.12
C TRP A 382 18.56 -25.62 15.10
N PRO A 383 17.52 -25.41 14.26
CA PRO A 383 16.29 -26.19 14.37
C PRO A 383 16.44 -27.57 13.75
N ASP A 384 16.28 -28.62 14.56
CA ASP A 384 16.29 -30.00 14.08
C ASP A 384 15.06 -30.28 13.19
N LYS A 385 13.86 -30.00 13.72
CA LYS A 385 12.55 -30.28 13.09
C LYS A 385 11.94 -29.02 12.47
N VAL A 386 12.46 -28.63 11.30
CA VAL A 386 12.01 -27.42 10.58
C VAL A 386 10.61 -27.62 9.99
N GLU A 387 10.29 -28.84 9.57
CA GLU A 387 9.02 -29.25 8.97
C GLU A 387 7.80 -29.05 9.89
N THR A 388 7.96 -29.11 11.21
CA THR A 388 6.89 -28.84 12.19
C THR A 388 6.74 -27.37 12.56
N SER A 389 7.58 -26.47 12.03
CA SER A 389 7.59 -25.05 12.41
C SER A 389 6.27 -24.32 12.18
N ARG A 390 5.83 -23.54 13.19
CA ARG A 390 4.65 -22.66 13.10
C ARG A 390 4.78 -21.61 11.99
N PHE A 391 6.00 -21.28 11.56
CA PHE A 391 6.26 -20.33 10.48
C PHE A 391 5.94 -20.85 9.07
N TRP A 392 5.59 -22.13 8.91
CA TRP A 392 4.93 -22.63 7.69
C TRP A 392 3.43 -22.23 7.60
N SER A 393 2.82 -21.77 8.70
CA SER A 393 1.43 -21.33 8.74
C SER A 393 1.23 -19.94 8.08
N SER A 394 -0.03 -19.59 7.79
CA SER A 394 -0.35 -18.24 7.27
C SER A 394 -0.13 -17.13 8.30
N GLU A 395 -0.20 -17.47 9.58
CA GLU A 395 -0.07 -16.59 10.76
C GLU A 395 1.40 -16.23 10.99
N GLY A 396 2.28 -17.22 11.14
CA GLY A 396 3.74 -16.98 11.19
C GLY A 396 4.26 -16.28 9.91
N GLN A 397 3.70 -16.60 8.73
CA GLN A 397 4.02 -15.84 7.50
C GLN A 397 3.47 -14.40 7.48
N ALA A 398 2.56 -14.02 8.37
CA ALA A 398 2.11 -12.64 8.57
C ALA A 398 2.99 -11.91 9.59
N GLU A 399 3.31 -12.57 10.71
CA GLU A 399 4.26 -12.13 11.73
C GLU A 399 5.61 -11.72 11.13
N ILE A 400 6.23 -12.61 10.36
CA ILE A 400 7.50 -12.30 9.70
C ILE A 400 7.39 -11.07 8.77
N LYS A 401 6.25 -10.90 8.07
CA LYS A 401 6.07 -9.73 7.20
C LYS A 401 5.95 -8.42 7.98
N ARG A 402 5.54 -8.46 9.25
CA ARG A 402 5.53 -7.29 10.14
C ARG A 402 6.95 -6.95 10.60
N ALA A 403 7.70 -7.96 11.07
CA ALA A 403 9.12 -7.80 11.42
C ALA A 403 9.95 -7.25 10.25
N GLU A 404 9.84 -7.83 9.06
CA GLU A 404 10.52 -7.35 7.85
C GLU A 404 10.12 -5.91 7.46
N ALA A 405 8.86 -5.52 7.68
CA ALA A 405 8.38 -4.18 7.37
C ALA A 405 8.91 -3.11 8.34
N PHE A 406 9.09 -3.46 9.62
CA PHE A 406 9.76 -2.62 10.60
C PHE A 406 11.23 -2.39 10.21
N VAL A 407 12.00 -3.48 10.04
CA VAL A 407 13.45 -3.43 9.75
C VAL A 407 13.74 -2.56 8.53
N ARG A 408 12.89 -2.67 7.50
CA ARG A 408 12.94 -1.84 6.29
C ARG A 408 12.88 -0.34 6.58
N ILE A 409 11.93 0.11 7.39
CA ILE A 409 11.71 1.53 7.67
C ILE A 409 12.81 2.08 8.59
N TRP A 410 13.27 1.26 9.54
CA TRP A 410 14.41 1.59 10.39
C TRP A 410 15.72 1.73 9.60
N ARG A 411 16.00 0.80 8.69
CA ARG A 411 17.15 0.86 7.78
C ARG A 411 17.16 2.16 6.96
N HIS A 412 16.02 2.56 6.41
CA HIS A 412 15.92 3.80 5.64
C HIS A 412 16.22 5.04 6.50
N ALA A 413 15.72 5.10 7.74
CA ALA A 413 16.02 6.19 8.65
C ALA A 413 17.53 6.30 8.93
N LEU A 414 18.18 5.19 9.28
CA LEU A 414 19.60 5.15 9.62
C LEU A 414 20.52 5.50 8.44
N VAL A 415 20.14 5.17 7.20
CA VAL A 415 20.88 5.63 6.01
C VAL A 415 20.87 7.15 5.88
N LEU A 416 19.72 7.79 6.12
CA LEU A 416 19.63 9.26 6.08
C LEU A 416 20.38 9.90 7.26
N GLY A 417 20.37 9.28 8.45
CA GLY A 417 21.23 9.69 9.56
C GLY A 417 22.73 9.57 9.26
N GLY A 418 23.13 8.53 8.52
CA GLY A 418 24.49 8.38 8.00
C GLY A 418 24.90 9.49 7.04
N LEU A 419 23.99 10.01 6.21
CA LEU A 419 24.25 11.18 5.37
C LEU A 419 24.43 12.46 6.19
N THR A 420 23.58 12.72 7.19
CA THR A 420 23.75 13.84 8.14
C THR A 420 25.13 13.82 8.80
N LEU A 421 25.59 12.65 9.26
CA LEU A 421 26.92 12.49 9.85
C LEU A 421 28.04 12.64 8.82
N LYS A 422 27.86 12.11 7.60
CA LYS A 422 28.86 12.18 6.53
C LYS A 422 29.09 13.61 6.07
N ASP A 423 28.04 14.41 5.98
CA ASP A 423 28.13 15.85 5.75
C ASP A 423 28.85 16.55 6.92
N TRP A 424 28.51 16.24 8.18
CA TRP A 424 29.14 16.86 9.34
C TRP A 424 30.67 16.61 9.42
N VAL A 425 31.17 15.43 9.00
CA VAL A 425 32.62 15.18 8.94
C VAL A 425 33.29 15.67 7.64
N SER A 426 32.53 16.15 6.65
CA SER A 426 33.05 16.64 5.37
C SER A 426 33.36 18.15 5.41
N MET A 427 33.92 18.63 6.54
CA MET A 427 34.01 20.06 6.87
C MET A 427 34.86 20.88 5.90
N LYS A 428 36.03 20.35 5.52
CA LYS A 428 36.95 20.95 4.54
C LYS A 428 36.83 20.33 3.15
N GLU A 429 36.66 19.02 3.09
CA GLU A 429 36.55 18.26 1.85
C GLU A 429 35.63 17.04 2.02
N PRO A 430 34.89 16.64 0.96
CA PRO A 430 34.03 15.47 0.97
C PRO A 430 34.76 14.20 1.38
N PHE A 431 34.27 13.49 2.40
CA PHE A 431 34.85 12.20 2.77
C PHE A 431 34.43 11.10 1.76
N PRO A 432 35.34 10.35 1.12
CA PRO A 432 34.95 9.36 0.12
C PRO A 432 34.41 8.04 0.72
N GLY A 433 34.80 7.68 1.95
CA GLY A 433 34.48 6.37 2.55
C GLY A 433 33.09 6.25 3.21
N ASP A 434 32.80 5.05 3.71
CA ASP A 434 31.67 4.77 4.59
C ASP A 434 32.05 5.02 6.05
N ILE A 435 31.69 6.20 6.56
CA ILE A 435 31.99 6.60 7.95
C ILE A 435 31.43 5.64 9.01
N LEU A 436 30.41 4.83 8.67
CA LEU A 436 29.79 3.84 9.54
C LEU A 436 30.38 2.43 9.37
N GLY A 437 31.40 2.26 8.53
CA GLY A 437 31.90 0.95 8.06
C GLY A 437 32.98 0.30 8.93
N GLY A 438 33.52 1.02 9.93
CA GLY A 438 34.46 0.49 10.92
C GLY A 438 35.56 1.47 11.32
N ASP A 439 36.28 1.15 12.40
CA ASP A 439 37.16 2.07 13.12
C ASP A 439 38.23 2.73 12.25
N ARG A 440 38.81 2.03 11.26
CA ARG A 440 39.79 2.63 10.34
C ARG A 440 39.20 3.77 9.51
N GLN A 441 37.96 3.64 9.06
CA GLN A 441 37.28 4.70 8.30
C GLN A 441 36.83 5.83 9.22
N LEU A 442 36.40 5.50 10.45
CA LEU A 442 36.08 6.47 11.49
C LEU A 442 37.30 7.34 11.87
N THR A 443 38.45 6.73 12.14
CA THR A 443 39.70 7.46 12.45
C THR A 443 40.14 8.35 11.28
N SER A 444 40.01 7.88 10.03
CA SER A 444 40.32 8.68 8.85
C SER A 444 39.32 9.84 8.63
N ALA A 445 38.04 9.66 8.97
CA ALA A 445 37.03 10.70 8.88
C ALA A 445 37.17 11.78 9.96
N LEU A 446 37.69 11.41 11.14
CA LEU A 446 37.90 12.28 12.29
C LEU A 446 39.37 12.71 12.48
N ALA A 447 40.17 12.64 11.42
CA ALA A 447 41.57 13.05 11.46
C ALA A 447 41.69 14.58 11.64
N PRO A 448 42.53 15.10 12.54
CA PRO A 448 42.58 16.53 12.89
C PRO A 448 42.74 17.48 11.71
N GLU A 449 43.49 17.07 10.67
CA GLU A 449 43.70 17.83 9.44
C GLU A 449 42.39 18.12 8.67
N ARG A 450 41.38 17.24 8.78
CA ARG A 450 40.05 17.41 8.16
C ARG A 450 39.11 18.29 8.98
N PHE A 451 39.39 18.47 10.27
CA PHE A 451 38.51 19.17 11.20
C PHE A 451 38.53 20.69 10.98
N ASP A 452 37.36 21.31 10.97
CA ASP A 452 37.19 22.76 10.99
C ASP A 452 36.08 23.15 11.97
N ARG A 453 36.42 24.01 12.93
CA ARG A 453 35.52 24.44 13.99
C ARG A 453 34.31 25.22 13.47
N GLY A 454 34.47 26.01 12.39
CA GLY A 454 33.38 26.85 11.86
C GLY A 454 32.21 26.04 11.30
N PRO A 455 32.44 25.16 10.31
CA PRO A 455 31.43 24.20 9.84
C PRO A 455 30.90 23.29 10.94
N PHE A 456 31.74 22.85 11.89
CA PHE A 456 31.30 22.02 13.01
C PHE A 456 30.28 22.75 13.91
N ASP A 457 30.62 23.94 14.43
CA ASP A 457 29.78 24.70 15.36
C ASP A 457 28.47 25.14 14.66
N ARG A 458 28.51 25.51 13.36
CA ARG A 458 27.30 25.76 12.54
C ARG A 458 26.42 24.52 12.40
N LYS A 459 27.00 23.35 12.15
CA LYS A 459 26.24 22.09 12.00
C LYS A 459 25.62 21.64 13.32
N LEU A 460 26.30 21.87 14.45
CA LEU A 460 25.76 21.66 15.79
C LEU A 460 24.51 22.51 16.03
N GLN A 461 24.56 23.81 15.76
CA GLN A 461 23.39 24.71 15.84
C GLN A 461 22.25 24.26 14.93
N LEU A 462 22.55 23.80 13.72
CA LEU A 462 21.54 23.31 12.78
C LEU A 462 20.86 21.98 13.22
N LEU A 463 21.52 21.18 14.06
CA LEU A 463 21.00 19.89 14.56
C LEU A 463 20.31 19.99 15.93
N PHE A 464 20.70 20.96 16.77
CA PHE A 464 20.20 21.12 18.13
C PHE A 464 19.50 22.46 18.41
N GLY A 465 19.53 23.41 17.47
CA GLY A 465 18.92 24.72 17.61
C GLY A 465 19.47 25.49 18.80
N ASN A 466 18.59 26.19 19.53
CA ASN A 466 18.92 26.88 20.78
C ASN A 466 19.45 25.95 21.90
N ARG A 467 19.30 24.62 21.77
CA ARG A 467 19.88 23.64 22.68
C ARG A 467 21.34 23.27 22.36
N SER A 468 21.99 23.89 21.36
CA SER A 468 23.42 23.68 21.09
C SER A 468 24.30 23.95 22.32
N ASN A 469 23.86 24.88 23.18
CA ASN A 469 24.56 25.30 24.39
C ASN A 469 24.66 24.20 25.47
N ALA A 470 23.87 23.12 25.35
CA ALA A 470 24.05 21.92 26.19
C ALA A 470 25.41 21.22 25.94
N PHE A 471 26.07 21.52 24.82
CA PHE A 471 27.38 20.98 24.45
C PHE A 471 28.48 22.03 24.58
N VAL A 472 28.95 22.24 25.81
CA VAL A 472 30.12 23.09 26.08
C VAL A 472 31.40 22.31 25.77
N PHE A 473 32.24 22.82 24.86
CA PHE A 473 33.54 22.25 24.48
C PHE A 473 34.69 23.20 24.84
N ALA A 474 35.67 22.72 25.61
CA ALA A 474 36.89 23.47 25.93
C ALA A 474 37.95 23.36 24.83
N ASP A 475 37.95 22.26 24.06
CA ASP A 475 38.92 21.95 23.01
C ASP A 475 38.26 21.19 21.85
N ASP A 476 38.99 21.01 20.75
CA ASP A 476 38.50 20.32 19.55
C ASP A 476 38.54 18.78 19.69
N GLY A 477 39.34 18.24 20.62
CA GLY A 477 39.29 16.82 20.97
C GLY A 477 37.92 16.41 21.52
N GLN A 478 37.28 17.29 22.29
CA GLN A 478 35.92 17.10 22.81
C GLN A 478 34.85 17.21 21.72
N ARG A 479 35.06 18.06 20.70
CA ARG A 479 34.20 18.13 19.50
C ARG A 479 34.29 16.85 18.67
N LEU A 480 35.52 16.33 18.50
CA LEU A 480 35.78 15.05 17.84
C LEU A 480 35.24 13.86 18.66
N ASP A 481 35.20 13.94 20.00
CA ASP A 481 34.58 12.91 20.84
C ASP A 481 33.06 12.83 20.62
N LEU A 482 32.37 13.98 20.50
CA LEU A 482 30.94 13.98 20.14
C LEU A 482 30.71 13.26 18.80
N LEU A 483 31.49 13.60 17.76
CA LEU A 483 31.37 12.93 16.45
C LEU A 483 31.67 11.44 16.54
N ARG A 484 32.71 11.05 17.29
CA ARG A 484 33.07 9.63 17.51
C ARG A 484 31.93 8.87 18.17
N GLY A 485 31.31 9.43 19.21
CA GLY A 485 30.19 8.81 19.90
C GLY A 485 28.93 8.71 19.03
N LEU A 486 28.58 9.78 18.32
CA LEU A 486 27.45 9.78 17.37
C LEU A 486 27.64 8.76 16.24
N ILE A 487 28.83 8.68 15.64
CA ILE A 487 29.14 7.72 14.58
C ILE A 487 29.16 6.29 15.13
N GLY A 488 29.78 6.05 16.29
CA GLY A 488 29.79 4.74 16.95
C GLY A 488 28.39 4.25 17.29
N GLY A 489 27.54 5.12 17.83
CA GLY A 489 26.12 4.83 18.11
C GLY A 489 25.31 4.56 16.84
N ALA A 490 25.44 5.41 15.81
CA ALA A 490 24.77 5.21 14.53
C ALA A 490 25.20 3.92 13.81
N ALA A 491 26.50 3.60 13.84
CA ALA A 491 27.04 2.35 13.32
C ALA A 491 26.50 1.13 14.08
N ASN A 492 26.36 1.20 15.42
CA ASN A 492 25.77 0.12 16.22
C ASN A 492 24.34 -0.19 15.77
N LEU A 493 23.49 0.84 15.68
CA LEU A 493 22.10 0.71 15.23
C LEU A 493 22.02 0.26 13.75
N ARG A 494 22.94 0.71 12.90
CA ARG A 494 23.04 0.28 11.50
C ARG A 494 23.37 -1.20 11.38
N HIS A 495 24.34 -1.69 12.12
CA HIS A 495 24.71 -3.12 12.15
C HIS A 495 23.63 -4.00 12.80
N ALA A 496 22.73 -3.43 13.59
CA ALA A 496 21.48 -4.08 13.99
C ALA A 496 20.46 -4.14 12.83
N ALA A 497 20.25 -3.04 12.10
CA ALA A 497 19.19 -2.90 11.10
C ALA A 497 19.49 -3.51 9.71
N PHE A 498 20.74 -3.41 9.22
CA PHE A 498 21.06 -3.85 7.86
C PHE A 498 21.00 -5.36 7.73
N HIS A 499 21.60 -6.06 8.68
CA HIS A 499 21.90 -7.49 8.67
C HIS A 499 20.73 -8.38 9.13
N PHE A 500 19.51 -8.01 8.73
CA PHE A 500 18.28 -8.78 8.90
C PHE A 500 17.94 -9.17 10.36
N LYS A 501 18.16 -8.28 11.33
CA LYS A 501 17.87 -8.58 12.75
C LYS A 501 16.59 -7.86 13.20
N GLY A 502 15.71 -8.56 13.93
CA GLY A 502 14.38 -8.06 14.32
C GLY A 502 14.34 -7.17 15.57
N ARG A 503 13.16 -7.07 16.21
CA ARG A 503 12.93 -6.22 17.41
C ARG A 503 13.91 -6.55 18.52
N GLY A 504 14.08 -7.83 18.81
CA GLY A 504 14.91 -8.27 19.93
C GLY A 504 16.36 -7.80 19.80
N GLN A 505 16.92 -7.84 18.59
CA GLN A 505 18.23 -7.23 18.36
C GLN A 505 18.20 -5.70 18.46
N LEU A 506 17.16 -5.00 17.97
CA LEU A 506 17.05 -3.55 18.17
C LEU A 506 17.13 -3.22 19.67
N LEU A 507 16.33 -3.89 20.51
CA LEU A 507 16.31 -3.65 21.96
C LEU A 507 17.66 -3.96 22.62
N ARG A 508 18.40 -4.98 22.14
CA ARG A 508 19.79 -5.26 22.58
C ARG A 508 20.77 -4.18 22.12
N ALA A 509 20.71 -3.76 20.86
CA ALA A 509 21.58 -2.71 20.31
C ALA A 509 21.32 -1.33 20.93
N LEU A 510 20.09 -1.08 21.38
CA LEU A 510 19.76 0.05 22.24
C LEU A 510 20.45 -0.07 23.60
N ALA A 511 20.34 -1.23 24.29
CA ALA A 511 21.02 -1.45 25.57
C ALA A 511 22.55 -1.30 25.50
N GLU A 512 23.17 -1.52 24.34
CA GLU A 512 24.60 -1.33 24.09
C GLU A 512 24.99 0.12 23.71
N LEU A 513 24.03 1.01 23.43
CA LEU A 513 24.31 2.40 23.07
C LEU A 513 25.13 3.17 24.11
N PRO A 514 24.90 3.04 25.44
CA PRO A 514 25.59 3.87 26.42
C PRO A 514 27.11 3.82 26.31
N GLY A 515 27.67 2.62 26.13
CA GLY A 515 29.10 2.36 25.95
C GLY A 515 29.69 2.82 24.61
N LYS A 516 28.94 3.57 23.79
CA LYS A 516 29.46 4.27 22.61
C LYS A 516 29.76 5.75 22.86
N PHE A 517 29.37 6.30 24.00
CA PHE A 517 29.57 7.70 24.36
C PHE A 517 30.41 7.81 25.63
N SER A 518 31.22 8.86 25.75
CA SER A 518 31.93 9.15 27.00
C SER A 518 30.93 9.61 28.09
N ASN A 519 31.28 9.43 29.37
CA ASN A 519 30.42 9.82 30.50
C ASN A 519 29.98 11.29 30.44
N ARG A 520 30.84 12.16 29.91
CA ARG A 520 30.54 13.59 29.69
C ARG A 520 29.47 13.80 28.61
N LEU A 521 29.56 13.08 27.49
CA LEU A 521 28.55 13.15 26.44
C LEU A 521 27.22 12.58 26.91
N GLN A 522 27.24 11.56 27.76
CA GLN A 522 26.03 11.05 28.43
C GLN A 522 25.39 12.13 29.31
N GLU A 523 26.14 12.82 30.17
CA GLU A 523 25.54 13.86 31.02
C GLU A 523 25.06 15.07 30.20
N ALA A 524 25.78 15.49 29.15
CA ALA A 524 25.33 16.54 28.24
C ALA A 524 24.03 16.16 27.51
N ALA A 525 23.93 14.91 27.03
CA ALA A 525 22.71 14.39 26.42
C ALA A 525 21.57 14.22 27.44
N ARG A 526 21.89 13.92 28.71
CA ARG A 526 20.92 13.80 29.81
C ARG A 526 20.38 15.18 30.19
N GLY A 527 21.23 16.21 30.21
CA GLY A 527 20.83 17.61 30.30
C GLY A 527 19.86 18.00 29.17
N LEU A 528 20.26 17.73 27.91
CA LEU A 528 19.40 17.96 26.75
C LEU A 528 18.02 17.27 26.85
N TRP A 529 17.99 16.02 27.35
CA TRP A 529 16.74 15.29 27.59
C TRP A 529 15.90 15.96 28.67
N ARG A 530 16.50 16.29 29.82
CA ARG A 530 15.82 16.92 30.97
C ARG A 530 15.24 18.28 30.61
N ASP A 531 15.99 19.09 29.88
CA ASP A 531 15.55 20.39 29.36
C ASP A 531 14.34 20.24 28.43
N ASP A 532 14.38 19.32 27.48
CA ASP A 532 13.24 19.14 26.56
C ASP A 532 12.02 18.53 27.25
N ALA A 533 12.21 17.64 28.23
CA ALA A 533 11.12 17.07 29.01
C ALA A 533 10.43 18.11 29.91
N SER A 534 11.20 19.00 30.56
CA SER A 534 10.66 20.05 31.41
C SER A 534 9.87 21.10 30.62
N HIS A 535 10.39 21.53 29.46
CA HIS A 535 9.75 22.53 28.59
C HIS A 535 8.57 21.96 27.77
N ARG A 536 8.19 20.69 27.94
CA ARG A 536 7.07 20.08 27.19
C ARG A 536 5.73 20.75 27.51
N ALA A 537 5.54 21.21 28.75
CA ALA A 537 4.35 21.95 29.15
C ALA A 537 4.31 23.34 28.51
N ASP A 538 5.44 24.05 28.50
CA ASP A 538 5.58 25.35 27.82
C ASP A 538 5.37 25.22 26.32
N ARG A 539 5.77 24.10 25.71
CA ARG A 539 5.50 23.83 24.30
C ARG A 539 4.00 23.68 24.01
N LEU A 540 3.25 23.06 24.92
CA LEU A 540 1.79 23.03 24.82
C LEU A 540 1.19 24.42 25.01
N LYS A 541 1.61 25.19 26.03
CA LYS A 541 1.21 26.60 26.20
C LYS A 541 1.46 27.42 24.92
N ALA A 542 2.66 27.35 24.34
CA ALA A 542 3.00 28.04 23.09
C ALA A 542 2.10 27.62 21.91
N THR A 543 1.74 26.33 21.82
CA THR A 543 0.80 25.83 20.81
C THR A 543 -0.60 26.41 20.99
N LEU A 544 -1.10 26.45 22.23
CA LEU A 544 -2.42 26.99 22.56
C LEU A 544 -2.48 28.53 22.40
N ARG A 545 -1.40 29.23 22.77
CA ARG A 545 -1.20 30.67 22.51
C ARG A 545 -1.17 30.98 21.02
N GLY A 546 -0.51 30.14 20.23
CA GLY A 546 -0.44 30.24 18.77
C GLY A 546 -1.78 30.07 18.04
N VAL A 547 -2.84 29.68 18.74
CA VAL A 547 -4.24 29.64 18.29
C VAL A 547 -5.17 30.51 19.16
N HIS A 548 -4.62 31.53 19.82
CA HIS A 548 -5.34 32.59 20.52
C HIS A 548 -6.30 32.11 21.64
N ILE A 549 -5.98 31.00 22.33
CA ILE A 549 -6.83 30.49 23.43
C ILE A 549 -7.11 31.55 24.50
N GLU A 550 -6.11 32.41 24.78
CA GLU A 550 -6.14 33.51 25.76
C GLU A 550 -7.24 34.55 25.47
N HIS A 551 -7.89 34.53 24.29
CA HIS A 551 -8.98 35.43 23.90
C HIS A 551 -10.37 34.76 23.79
N PHE A 552 -10.44 33.42 23.82
CA PHE A 552 -11.67 32.69 23.43
C PHE A 552 -12.24 31.76 24.50
N VAL A 553 -11.49 31.46 25.56
CA VAL A 553 -11.92 30.56 26.64
C VAL A 553 -11.63 31.21 27.99
N THR A 554 -12.27 30.73 29.06
CA THR A 554 -11.97 31.18 30.42
C THR A 554 -10.67 30.54 30.95
N LYS A 555 -10.11 31.10 32.03
CA LYS A 555 -8.91 30.54 32.67
C LYS A 555 -9.12 29.07 33.07
N GLU A 556 -10.26 28.75 33.65
CA GLU A 556 -10.63 27.42 34.14
C GLU A 556 -10.78 26.41 32.98
N GLN A 557 -11.34 26.85 31.85
CA GLN A 557 -11.43 26.04 30.63
C GLN A 557 -10.05 25.73 30.03
N ALA A 558 -9.14 26.71 30.06
CA ALA A 558 -7.76 26.52 29.62
C ALA A 558 -6.96 25.62 30.58
N GLU A 559 -7.16 25.73 31.89
CA GLU A 559 -6.59 24.83 32.90
C GLU A 559 -7.08 23.39 32.72
N GLN A 560 -8.40 23.19 32.55
CA GLN A 560 -9.00 21.89 32.27
C GLN A 560 -8.41 21.27 30.98
N ALA A 561 -8.33 22.04 29.90
CA ALA A 561 -7.77 21.58 28.63
C ALA A 561 -6.27 21.28 28.75
N LEU A 562 -5.48 22.13 29.41
CA LEU A 562 -4.04 21.93 29.59
C LEU A 562 -3.75 20.71 30.46
N ALA A 563 -4.48 20.51 31.57
CA ALA A 563 -4.36 19.33 32.41
C ALA A 563 -4.61 18.03 31.62
N LEU A 564 -5.68 17.96 30.83
CA LEU A 564 -5.98 16.82 29.96
C LEU A 564 -4.93 16.60 28.85
N LEU A 565 -4.24 17.65 28.40
CA LEU A 565 -3.17 17.53 27.39
C LEU A 565 -1.80 17.18 27.98
N LEU A 566 -1.63 17.37 29.28
CA LEU A 566 -0.49 16.94 30.11
C LEU A 566 -0.66 15.53 30.68
N GLU A 567 -1.89 15.01 30.76
CA GLU A 567 -2.13 13.58 31.04
C GLU A 567 -1.30 12.70 30.10
N GLU A 568 -0.62 11.72 30.67
CA GLU A 568 0.28 10.85 29.92
C GLU A 568 -0.48 10.02 28.88
N ALA A 569 -0.04 10.09 27.62
CA ALA A 569 -0.63 9.35 26.51
C ALA A 569 -0.27 7.85 26.56
N ARG A 570 -0.94 7.09 27.42
CA ARG A 570 -0.72 5.64 27.67
C ARG A 570 -1.23 4.72 26.56
N ALA A 571 -1.83 5.23 25.49
CA ALA A 571 -2.48 4.43 24.46
C ALA A 571 -2.23 4.90 23.03
N GLU A 572 -2.04 3.95 22.12
CA GLU A 572 -1.97 4.19 20.68
C GLU A 572 -3.02 3.36 19.92
N LEU A 573 -4.21 3.95 19.74
CA LEU A 573 -5.22 3.48 18.80
C LEU A 573 -5.03 4.14 17.43
N PRO A 574 -5.13 3.39 16.31
CA PRO A 574 -4.97 3.94 14.96
C PRO A 574 -6.25 4.67 14.49
N LEU A 575 -6.50 5.83 15.09
CA LEU A 575 -7.67 6.68 14.84
C LEU A 575 -7.74 7.21 13.39
N PRO A 576 -8.94 7.35 12.79
CA PRO A 576 -9.14 8.16 11.59
C PRO A 576 -8.71 9.61 11.81
N ARG A 577 -8.32 10.33 10.75
CA ARG A 577 -8.00 11.77 10.85
C ARG A 577 -9.25 12.57 11.28
N LEU A 578 -9.11 13.49 12.24
CA LEU A 578 -10.22 14.31 12.74
C LEU A 578 -11.02 15.00 11.62
N SER A 579 -10.36 15.55 10.60
CA SER A 579 -11.07 16.17 9.46
C SER A 579 -11.97 15.20 8.68
N ARG A 580 -11.63 13.90 8.61
CA ARG A 580 -12.49 12.85 8.04
C ARG A 580 -13.66 12.52 8.98
N VAL A 581 -13.41 12.52 10.29
CA VAL A 581 -14.44 12.32 11.34
C VAL A 581 -15.47 13.44 11.29
N LEU A 582 -15.06 14.71 11.32
CA LEU A 582 -15.96 15.87 11.24
C LEU A 582 -16.74 15.93 9.92
N LEU A 583 -16.07 15.72 8.77
CA LEU A 583 -16.75 15.66 7.47
C LEU A 583 -17.79 14.52 7.43
N ARG A 584 -17.49 13.37 8.05
CA ARG A 584 -18.45 12.26 8.15
C ARG A 584 -19.57 12.56 9.15
N ALA A 585 -19.30 13.28 10.24
CA ALA A 585 -20.29 13.72 11.21
C ALA A 585 -21.32 14.64 10.56
N GLU A 586 -20.89 15.71 9.91
CA GLU A 586 -21.76 16.61 9.13
C GLU A 586 -22.62 15.82 8.11
N ASN A 587 -21.98 15.07 7.21
CA ASN A 587 -22.67 14.41 6.09
C ASN A 587 -23.62 13.28 6.50
N ALA A 588 -23.41 12.64 7.65
CA ALA A 588 -24.12 11.40 8.01
C ALA A 588 -24.74 11.40 9.42
N TRP A 589 -24.48 12.42 10.24
CA TRP A 589 -25.06 12.62 11.57
C TRP A 589 -25.56 14.06 11.81
N GLY A 590 -25.31 15.03 10.93
CA GLY A 590 -25.74 16.45 11.10
C GLY A 590 -27.25 16.71 11.06
N ARG A 591 -28.09 15.69 11.30
CA ARG A 591 -29.54 15.76 11.54
C ARG A 591 -29.98 14.92 12.75
N ASP A 592 -29.03 14.41 13.54
CA ASP A 592 -29.25 13.65 14.77
C ASP A 592 -28.79 14.56 15.92
N ASP A 593 -29.74 15.14 16.66
CA ASP A 593 -29.49 16.15 17.70
C ASP A 593 -28.57 15.66 18.84
N ALA A 594 -28.36 14.35 18.93
CA ALA A 594 -27.47 13.70 19.87
C ALA A 594 -26.02 13.54 19.37
N VAL A 595 -25.65 14.13 18.23
CA VAL A 595 -24.26 14.28 17.76
C VAL A 595 -23.96 15.76 17.47
N LYS A 596 -23.22 16.42 18.35
CA LYS A 596 -22.99 17.88 18.34
C LYS A 596 -21.58 18.28 17.88
N LEU A 597 -20.92 17.42 17.10
CA LEU A 597 -19.61 17.74 16.53
C LEU A 597 -19.72 18.90 15.51
N PRO A 598 -18.74 19.81 15.44
CA PRO A 598 -18.78 20.92 14.51
C PRO A 598 -18.67 20.46 13.05
N GLU A 599 -19.09 21.33 12.13
CA GLU A 599 -18.80 21.21 10.70
C GLU A 599 -17.29 20.98 10.44
N PRO A 600 -16.91 20.34 9.32
CA PRO A 600 -15.50 20.26 8.93
C PRO A 600 -14.90 21.65 8.66
N ALA A 601 -13.74 21.94 9.24
CA ALA A 601 -13.01 23.16 8.94
C ALA A 601 -12.30 23.05 7.57
N ASN A 602 -12.74 23.84 6.59
CA ASN A 602 -11.97 24.08 5.36
C ASN A 602 -10.88 25.13 5.60
N ARG A 603 -10.07 25.47 4.57
CA ARG A 603 -8.96 26.43 4.73
C ARG A 603 -9.44 27.79 5.23
N ARG A 604 -10.48 28.36 4.61
CA ARG A 604 -11.09 29.64 4.99
C ARG A 604 -11.61 29.63 6.43
N ALA A 605 -12.24 28.54 6.87
CA ALA A 605 -12.71 28.40 8.24
C ALA A 605 -11.54 28.45 9.25
N LEU A 606 -10.36 27.96 8.88
CA LEU A 606 -9.16 28.02 9.73
C LEU A 606 -8.41 29.35 9.67
N GLU A 607 -8.81 30.29 8.82
CA GLU A 607 -8.30 31.67 8.80
C GLU A 607 -9.03 32.56 9.84
N ALA A 608 -10.23 32.16 10.29
CA ALA A 608 -10.92 32.80 11.42
C ALA A 608 -10.33 32.31 12.76
N PRO A 609 -9.75 33.18 13.61
CA PRO A 609 -9.07 32.76 14.83
C PRO A 609 -9.91 31.92 15.83
N PRO A 610 -11.21 32.21 16.10
CA PRO A 610 -12.01 31.39 17.03
C PRO A 610 -12.15 29.94 16.53
N ARG A 611 -12.31 29.80 15.22
CA ARG A 611 -12.51 28.52 14.54
C ARG A 611 -11.20 27.74 14.40
N GLN A 612 -10.08 28.43 14.22
CA GLN A 612 -8.74 27.85 14.32
C GLN A 612 -8.47 27.33 15.74
N CYS A 613 -8.86 28.10 16.77
CA CYS A 613 -8.78 27.70 18.18
C CYS A 613 -9.58 26.42 18.44
N GLN A 614 -10.88 26.44 18.12
CA GLN A 614 -11.80 25.30 18.27
C GLN A 614 -11.28 24.03 17.57
N TYR A 615 -10.90 24.11 16.29
CA TYR A 615 -10.41 22.95 15.56
C TYR A 615 -9.09 22.40 16.14
N THR A 616 -8.20 23.28 16.58
CA THR A 616 -6.90 22.87 17.15
C THR A 616 -7.06 22.23 18.53
N LEU A 617 -7.93 22.78 19.39
CA LEU A 617 -8.30 22.18 20.67
C LEU A 617 -8.89 20.78 20.48
N LEU A 618 -9.92 20.66 19.63
CA LEU A 618 -10.51 19.35 19.30
C LEU A 618 -9.47 18.38 18.75
N LYS A 619 -8.53 18.84 17.90
CA LYS A 619 -7.47 18.01 17.34
C LYS A 619 -6.51 17.50 18.42
N LEU A 620 -6.01 18.37 19.30
CA LEU A 620 -5.08 17.99 20.37
C LEU A 620 -5.74 16.98 21.33
N ILE A 621 -6.99 17.24 21.71
CA ILE A 621 -7.79 16.38 22.60
C ILE A 621 -8.08 15.03 21.93
N TYR A 622 -8.46 15.02 20.65
CA TYR A 622 -8.70 13.80 19.86
C TYR A 622 -7.44 12.96 19.65
N GLU A 623 -6.29 13.59 19.41
CA GLU A 623 -5.03 12.91 19.12
C GLU A 623 -4.32 12.39 20.40
N ARG A 624 -4.60 12.97 21.58
CA ARG A 624 -3.99 12.63 22.87
C ARG A 624 -4.97 12.00 23.90
N PRO A 625 -5.66 12.72 24.81
CA PRO A 625 -6.39 12.10 25.92
C PRO A 625 -7.62 11.26 25.49
N PHE A 626 -8.32 11.63 24.41
CA PHE A 626 -9.39 10.79 23.86
C PHE A 626 -8.88 9.41 23.46
N ARG A 627 -7.66 9.32 22.93
CA ARG A 627 -7.05 8.07 22.49
C ARG A 627 -6.76 7.12 23.66
N SER A 628 -6.27 7.66 24.78
CA SER A 628 -6.13 6.95 26.06
C SER A 628 -7.49 6.47 26.56
N TRP A 629 -8.43 7.40 26.74
CA TRP A 629 -9.78 7.12 27.21
C TRP A 629 -10.49 6.03 26.40
N LEU A 630 -10.35 6.04 25.07
CA LEU A 630 -11.02 5.12 24.17
C LEU A 630 -10.47 3.68 24.24
N ARG A 631 -9.19 3.50 24.58
CA ARG A 631 -8.58 2.18 24.76
C ARG A 631 -9.18 1.45 25.95
N ASP A 632 -9.41 2.18 27.03
CA ASP A 632 -9.82 1.63 28.33
C ASP A 632 -11.35 1.38 28.40
N ARG A 633 -12.08 1.61 27.30
CA ARG A 633 -13.52 1.36 27.19
C ARG A 633 -13.79 -0.14 27.06
N ARG A 634 -14.75 -0.63 27.86
CA ARG A 634 -15.19 -2.03 27.85
C ARG A 634 -15.95 -2.39 26.56
N ALA A 635 -15.89 -3.68 26.20
CA ALA A 635 -16.54 -4.26 25.01
C ALA A 635 -18.04 -3.97 24.88
N ASP A 636 -18.77 -3.88 25.99
CA ASP A 636 -20.21 -3.62 26.03
C ASP A 636 -20.55 -2.19 25.57
N VAL A 637 -19.78 -1.19 26.03
CA VAL A 637 -19.94 0.21 25.61
C VAL A 637 -19.61 0.37 24.12
N VAL A 638 -18.49 -0.21 23.68
CA VAL A 638 -18.08 -0.19 22.25
C VAL A 638 -19.14 -0.85 21.35
N SER A 639 -19.77 -1.93 21.81
CA SER A 639 -20.84 -2.61 21.08
C SER A 639 -22.08 -1.74 20.88
N GLN A 640 -22.44 -0.90 21.86
CA GLN A 640 -23.57 0.04 21.74
C GLN A 640 -23.33 1.09 20.64
N TRP A 641 -22.11 1.64 20.55
CA TRP A 641 -21.74 2.55 19.46
C TRP A 641 -21.79 1.87 18.09
N ILE A 642 -21.31 0.62 17.99
CA ILE A 642 -21.38 -0.17 16.76
C ILE A 642 -22.84 -0.40 16.35
N ASP A 643 -23.71 -0.81 17.27
CA ASP A 643 -25.12 -1.06 16.98
C ASP A 643 -25.87 0.21 16.56
N ARG A 644 -25.60 1.36 17.20
CA ARG A 644 -26.15 2.66 16.79
C ARG A 644 -25.66 3.06 15.39
N ALA A 645 -24.38 2.85 15.08
CA ALA A 645 -23.80 3.15 13.77
C ALA A 645 -24.36 2.23 12.66
N VAL A 646 -24.48 0.92 12.91
CA VAL A 646 -25.08 -0.08 12.01
C VAL A 646 -26.57 0.22 11.78
N ALA A 647 -27.32 0.58 12.83
CA ALA A 647 -28.72 0.99 12.71
C ALA A 647 -28.88 2.25 11.84
N ARG A 648 -27.98 3.24 11.97
CA ARG A 648 -27.98 4.42 11.08
C ARG A 648 -27.62 4.05 9.65
N ALA A 649 -26.56 3.27 9.43
CA ALA A 649 -26.17 2.80 8.09
C ALA A 649 -27.31 2.03 7.40
N THR A 650 -28.03 1.21 8.16
CA THR A 650 -29.21 0.46 7.70
C THR A 650 -30.38 1.39 7.36
N ARG A 651 -30.66 2.41 8.19
CA ARG A 651 -31.66 3.46 7.88
C ARG A 651 -31.30 4.25 6.62
N ALA A 652 -30.04 4.64 6.44
CA ALA A 652 -29.56 5.32 5.24
C ALA A 652 -29.65 4.42 3.99
N ALA A 653 -29.36 3.12 4.10
CA ALA A 653 -29.55 2.17 3.01
C ALA A 653 -31.03 1.99 2.63
N LYS A 654 -31.96 2.05 3.60
CA LYS A 654 -33.41 2.04 3.37
C LYS A 654 -33.89 3.28 2.58
N THR A 655 -33.39 4.48 2.90
CA THR A 655 -33.77 5.71 2.18
C THR A 655 -33.11 5.86 0.82
N ILE A 656 -31.82 5.52 0.67
CA ILE A 656 -31.09 5.64 -0.61
C ILE A 656 -31.59 4.62 -1.65
N ASN A 657 -31.87 3.37 -1.24
CA ASN A 657 -32.32 2.32 -2.16
C ASN A 657 -33.86 2.22 -2.27
N ALA A 658 -34.59 3.29 -1.97
CA ALA A 658 -36.06 3.31 -1.92
C ALA A 658 -36.79 2.98 -3.25
N LYS A 659 -36.05 2.82 -4.36
CA LYS A 659 -36.52 2.25 -5.63
C LYS A 659 -35.42 1.32 -6.20
N GLY A 660 -35.57 -0.01 -6.29
CA GLY A 660 -36.67 -0.89 -5.88
C GLY A 660 -36.25 -2.37 -5.93
N ASP A 661 -35.42 -2.82 -4.99
CA ASP A 661 -35.04 -4.22 -4.80
C ASP A 661 -34.90 -4.55 -3.29
N ASP A 662 -35.92 -5.16 -2.71
CA ASP A 662 -35.97 -5.52 -1.29
C ASP A 662 -35.02 -6.66 -0.90
N VAL A 663 -34.52 -7.43 -1.87
CA VAL A 663 -33.52 -8.47 -1.63
C VAL A 663 -32.14 -7.83 -1.52
N ALA A 664 -31.80 -6.88 -2.39
CA ALA A 664 -30.59 -6.07 -2.26
C ALA A 664 -30.56 -5.27 -0.95
N ARG A 665 -31.69 -4.70 -0.51
CA ARG A 665 -31.82 -4.00 0.78
C ARG A 665 -31.49 -4.92 1.96
N ARG A 666 -32.12 -6.10 2.04
CA ARG A 666 -31.86 -7.10 3.10
C ARG A 666 -30.41 -7.61 3.07
N MET A 667 -29.85 -7.83 1.88
CA MET A 667 -28.45 -8.25 1.69
C MET A 667 -27.40 -7.20 2.12
N ILE A 668 -27.73 -5.91 2.15
CA ILE A 668 -26.84 -4.86 2.67
C ILE A 668 -26.92 -4.81 4.21
N ALA A 669 -28.13 -4.86 4.79
CA ALA A 669 -28.33 -4.89 6.24
C ALA A 669 -27.63 -6.12 6.88
N ALA A 670 -27.91 -7.32 6.36
CA ALA A 670 -27.29 -8.56 6.83
C ALA A 670 -25.78 -8.68 6.58
N LYS A 671 -25.17 -7.76 5.81
CA LYS A 671 -23.70 -7.62 5.71
C LYS A 671 -23.14 -6.68 6.77
N ALA A 672 -23.88 -5.63 7.15
CA ALA A 672 -23.49 -4.74 8.22
C ALA A 672 -23.55 -5.46 9.58
N GLU A 673 -24.56 -6.31 9.80
CA GLU A 673 -24.67 -7.20 10.98
C GLU A 673 -23.55 -8.24 11.09
N LYS A 674 -22.85 -8.54 9.98
CA LYS A 674 -21.72 -9.49 9.91
C LYS A 674 -20.35 -8.85 10.14
N LEU A 675 -20.29 -7.55 10.39
CA LEU A 675 -19.04 -6.89 10.73
C LEU A 675 -18.62 -7.34 12.15
N PRO A 676 -17.32 -7.52 12.41
CA PRO A 676 -16.86 -8.09 13.67
C PRO A 676 -17.27 -7.18 14.84
N LYS A 677 -18.08 -7.73 15.75
CA LYS A 677 -18.34 -7.13 17.07
C LYS A 677 -17.23 -7.54 18.05
N PRO A 678 -16.88 -6.69 19.03
CA PRO A 678 -16.05 -7.10 20.16
C PRO A 678 -16.59 -8.37 20.82
N ALA A 679 -15.68 -9.28 21.20
CA ALA A 679 -16.02 -10.41 22.05
C ALA A 679 -16.22 -9.94 23.50
N ALA A 680 -16.89 -10.75 24.33
CA ALA A 680 -16.86 -10.55 25.77
C ALA A 680 -15.40 -10.66 26.26
N GLY A 681 -14.84 -9.55 26.76
CA GLY A 681 -13.45 -9.47 27.21
C GLY A 681 -12.41 -9.01 26.18
N SER A 682 -12.79 -8.72 24.92
CA SER A 682 -11.87 -8.05 23.97
C SER A 682 -11.88 -6.53 24.16
N ASP A 683 -10.79 -5.85 23.84
CA ASP A 683 -10.68 -4.39 23.95
C ASP A 683 -10.98 -3.66 22.62
N MET A 684 -10.78 -2.34 22.61
CA MET A 684 -10.95 -1.52 21.41
C MET A 684 -9.82 -1.73 20.37
N ILE A 685 -8.66 -2.25 20.78
CA ILE A 685 -7.54 -2.58 19.89
C ILE A 685 -7.92 -3.80 19.03
N ASP A 686 -8.48 -4.84 19.64
CA ASP A 686 -9.02 -6.02 18.94
C ASP A 686 -10.03 -5.63 17.87
N PHE A 687 -10.99 -4.74 18.20
CA PHE A 687 -11.98 -4.24 17.24
C PHE A 687 -11.36 -3.52 16.03
N PHE A 688 -10.47 -2.55 16.26
CA PHE A 688 -9.79 -1.82 15.18
C PHE A 688 -8.95 -2.77 14.30
N PHE A 689 -8.33 -3.79 14.90
CA PHE A 689 -7.56 -4.78 14.18
C PHE A 689 -8.44 -5.70 13.34
N ASP A 690 -9.50 -6.28 13.90
CA ASP A 690 -10.37 -7.21 13.18
C ASP A 690 -11.15 -6.50 12.05
N LEU A 691 -11.53 -5.23 12.25
CA LEU A 691 -12.08 -4.38 11.20
C LEU A 691 -11.05 -4.11 10.08
N SER A 692 -9.80 -3.78 10.44
CA SER A 692 -8.70 -3.61 9.47
C SER A 692 -8.38 -4.90 8.70
N ALA A 693 -8.47 -6.05 9.37
CA ALA A 693 -8.30 -7.37 8.77
C ALA A 693 -9.45 -7.70 7.81
N ALA A 694 -10.69 -7.31 8.12
CA ALA A 694 -11.82 -7.40 7.21
C ALA A 694 -11.61 -6.56 5.94
N THR A 695 -11.24 -5.28 6.06
CA THR A 695 -10.92 -4.38 4.92
C THR A 695 -9.81 -4.96 4.04
N ALA A 696 -8.73 -5.45 4.65
CA ALA A 696 -7.61 -6.09 3.94
C ALA A 696 -8.01 -7.43 3.29
N GLY A 697 -8.95 -8.15 3.90
CA GLY A 697 -9.56 -9.38 3.39
C GLY A 697 -10.33 -9.11 2.10
N GLU A 698 -11.31 -8.21 2.14
CA GLU A 698 -12.17 -7.88 0.98
C GLU A 698 -11.35 -7.31 -0.19
N MET A 699 -10.42 -6.38 0.07
CA MET A 699 -9.49 -5.88 -0.96
C MET A 699 -8.63 -6.97 -1.61
N ARG A 700 -8.34 -8.08 -0.90
CA ARG A 700 -7.59 -9.23 -1.45
C ARG A 700 -8.48 -10.23 -2.18
N VAL A 701 -9.70 -10.46 -1.68
CA VAL A 701 -10.66 -11.39 -2.27
C VAL A 701 -11.07 -10.90 -3.66
N GLN A 702 -11.40 -9.60 -3.81
CA GLN A 702 -11.81 -9.04 -5.11
C GLN A 702 -10.69 -8.99 -6.15
N ARG A 703 -9.42 -8.82 -5.76
CA ARG A 703 -8.27 -8.93 -6.70
C ARG A 703 -8.08 -10.35 -7.26
N GLY A 704 -8.70 -11.37 -6.67
CA GLY A 704 -8.67 -12.76 -7.14
C GLY A 704 -9.77 -13.11 -8.15
N TYR A 705 -10.87 -12.36 -8.18
CA TYR A 705 -11.93 -12.50 -9.19
C TYR A 705 -11.59 -11.71 -10.47
N GLU A 706 -12.46 -11.71 -11.48
CA GLU A 706 -12.33 -10.75 -12.59
C GLU A 706 -12.50 -9.35 -12.00
N SER A 707 -11.37 -8.66 -11.81
CA SER A 707 -11.26 -7.60 -10.80
C SER A 707 -11.98 -6.33 -11.20
N ASP A 708 -13.04 -5.99 -10.48
CA ASP A 708 -13.54 -4.63 -10.43
C ASP A 708 -12.81 -3.89 -9.31
N ARG A 709 -11.86 -3.03 -9.69
CA ARG A 709 -11.04 -2.25 -8.75
C ARG A 709 -11.85 -1.12 -8.09
N GLU A 710 -13.01 -0.76 -8.66
CA GLU A 710 -13.91 0.24 -8.10
C GLU A 710 -14.78 -0.42 -7.02
N GLN A 711 -15.44 -1.56 -7.30
CA GLN A 711 -16.20 -2.29 -6.26
C GLN A 711 -15.36 -2.71 -5.04
N ALA A 712 -14.07 -3.04 -5.25
CA ALA A 712 -13.15 -3.36 -4.16
C ALA A 712 -12.74 -2.14 -3.30
N ARG A 713 -12.86 -0.93 -3.85
CA ARG A 713 -12.70 0.33 -3.12
C ARG A 713 -13.98 0.69 -2.40
N ASP A 714 -15.12 0.68 -3.10
CA ASP A 714 -16.43 1.02 -2.54
C ASP A 714 -16.76 0.18 -1.28
N GLN A 715 -16.40 -1.10 -1.28
CA GLN A 715 -16.57 -1.98 -0.11
C GLN A 715 -15.60 -1.69 1.04
N ALA A 716 -14.36 -1.30 0.74
CA ALA A 716 -13.41 -0.88 1.77
C ALA A 716 -13.82 0.47 2.37
N ASP A 717 -14.27 1.40 1.53
CA ASP A 717 -14.78 2.71 1.92
C ASP A 717 -16.01 2.60 2.83
N HIS A 718 -16.85 1.56 2.67
CA HIS A 718 -17.95 1.27 3.58
C HIS A 718 -17.48 0.84 4.99
N ILE A 719 -16.44 0.01 5.09
CA ILE A 719 -15.89 -0.44 6.37
C ILE A 719 -15.18 0.73 7.08
N ASP A 720 -14.38 1.50 6.34
CA ASP A 720 -13.77 2.75 6.81
C ASP A 720 -14.82 3.77 7.30
N GLN A 721 -15.96 3.85 6.61
CA GLN A 721 -17.07 4.71 7.00
C GLN A 721 -17.71 4.27 8.32
N LEU A 722 -17.89 2.96 8.55
CA LEU A 722 -18.38 2.46 9.85
C LEU A 722 -17.39 2.77 10.98
N LEU A 723 -16.08 2.64 10.74
CA LEU A 723 -15.06 3.03 11.72
C LEU A 723 -15.21 4.50 12.12
N CYS A 724 -15.37 5.39 11.14
CA CYS A 724 -15.61 6.80 11.40
C CYS A 724 -16.92 6.99 12.19
N ASP A 725 -17.98 6.25 11.86
CA ASP A 725 -19.28 6.36 12.53
C ASP A 725 -19.23 5.94 14.02
N VAL A 726 -18.48 4.89 14.35
CA VAL A 726 -18.24 4.47 15.76
C VAL A 726 -17.39 5.51 16.50
N VAL A 727 -16.32 6.00 15.87
CA VAL A 727 -15.43 7.01 16.47
C VAL A 727 -16.11 8.36 16.67
N ILE A 728 -17.07 8.74 15.80
CA ILE A 728 -17.91 9.94 15.99
C ILE A 728 -18.72 9.84 17.28
N LEU A 729 -19.40 8.71 17.51
CA LEU A 729 -20.21 8.49 18.71
C LEU A 729 -19.34 8.49 19.96
N ALA A 730 -18.24 7.75 19.94
CA ALA A 730 -17.29 7.68 21.04
C ALA A 730 -16.65 9.04 21.38
N PHE A 731 -16.30 9.85 20.37
CA PHE A 731 -15.70 11.17 20.61
C PHE A 731 -16.72 12.18 21.11
N ASN A 732 -17.96 12.13 20.63
CA ASN A 732 -19.06 12.95 21.17
C ASN A 732 -19.33 12.60 22.64
N GLU A 733 -19.39 11.31 22.99
CA GLU A 733 -19.56 10.86 24.38
C GLU A 733 -18.38 11.27 25.28
N TYR A 734 -17.14 11.15 24.80
CA TYR A 734 -15.95 11.61 25.52
C TYR A 734 -16.02 13.11 25.85
N LEU A 735 -16.43 13.95 24.90
CA LEU A 735 -16.51 15.39 25.13
C LEU A 735 -17.51 15.72 26.24
N SER A 736 -18.69 15.07 26.24
CA SER A 736 -19.68 15.29 27.30
C SER A 736 -19.28 14.64 28.65
N GLU A 737 -18.66 13.45 28.67
CA GLU A 737 -18.14 12.81 29.90
C GLU A 737 -17.06 13.68 30.57
N ARG A 738 -16.22 14.35 29.77
CA ARG A 738 -15.18 15.27 30.27
C ARG A 738 -15.64 16.72 30.42
N GLN A 739 -16.92 17.03 30.22
CA GLN A 739 -17.49 18.39 30.31
C GLN A 739 -16.82 19.41 29.38
N LEU A 740 -16.43 18.96 28.18
CA LEU A 740 -15.76 19.73 27.13
C LEU A 740 -16.73 20.28 26.07
N ASP A 741 -18.04 20.20 26.31
CA ASP A 741 -19.06 20.70 25.39
C ASP A 741 -18.90 22.20 25.09
N TRP A 742 -18.26 22.96 25.98
CA TRP A 742 -17.92 24.37 25.77
C TRP A 742 -17.07 24.59 24.50
N ILE A 743 -16.19 23.64 24.13
CA ILE A 743 -15.41 23.70 22.88
C ILE A 743 -16.34 23.72 21.66
N LEU A 744 -17.45 22.98 21.71
CA LEU A 744 -18.45 22.90 20.64
C LEU A 744 -19.25 24.20 20.50
N THR A 745 -19.35 24.98 21.59
CA THR A 745 -20.09 26.26 21.63
C THR A 745 -19.29 27.48 21.18
N LEU A 746 -17.98 27.35 20.95
CA LEU A 746 -17.14 28.42 20.42
C LEU A 746 -17.70 28.95 19.09
N LYS A 747 -18.09 30.23 19.08
CA LYS A 747 -18.71 30.89 17.93
C LYS A 747 -17.67 31.26 16.89
N ALA A 748 -17.90 30.87 15.63
CA ALA A 748 -16.94 31.09 14.54
C ALA A 748 -16.75 32.57 14.15
N ASP A 749 -17.70 33.43 14.53
CA ASP A 749 -17.77 34.87 14.27
C ASP A 749 -17.39 35.75 15.48
N GLN A 750 -16.97 35.15 16.60
CA GLN A 750 -16.55 35.91 17.78
C GLN A 750 -15.32 36.78 17.46
N PRO A 751 -15.40 38.12 17.58
CA PRO A 751 -14.25 38.97 17.31
C PRO A 751 -13.15 38.71 18.34
N VAL A 752 -11.89 38.79 17.92
CA VAL A 752 -10.77 38.88 18.86
C VAL A 752 -10.88 40.23 19.56
N THR A 753 -11.32 40.24 20.81
CA THR A 753 -11.11 41.40 21.68
C THR A 753 -9.60 41.59 21.85
N GLY A 754 -9.11 42.82 21.70
CA GLY A 754 -7.67 43.11 21.85
C GLY A 754 -7.13 42.76 23.25
N GLU A 755 -8.02 42.75 24.25
CA GLU A 755 -7.76 42.28 25.59
C GLU A 755 -7.80 40.74 25.68
N ARG A 756 -6.84 40.16 26.40
CA ARG A 756 -6.78 38.75 26.75
C ARG A 756 -7.61 38.50 28.01
N ALA A 757 -8.35 37.40 28.07
CA ALA A 757 -9.12 37.02 29.25
C ALA A 757 -8.23 36.52 30.41
N PHE A 758 -7.04 35.98 30.10
CA PHE A 758 -6.02 35.53 31.06
C PHE A 758 -4.66 35.36 30.33
N SER A 759 -3.55 35.20 31.06
CA SER A 759 -2.29 34.70 30.46
C SER A 759 -2.13 33.20 30.69
N LEU A 760 -1.71 32.45 29.66
CA LEU A 760 -1.33 31.04 29.83
C LEU A 760 -0.14 30.85 30.80
N ASP A 761 0.64 31.90 31.05
CA ASP A 761 1.76 31.85 31.99
C ASP A 761 1.24 31.82 33.44
N ASP A 762 0.04 32.34 33.71
CA ASP A 762 -0.66 32.30 35.01
C ASP A 762 -1.22 30.92 35.37
N LEU A 763 -1.16 29.95 34.45
CA LEU A 763 -1.63 28.59 34.68
C LEU A 763 -0.54 27.75 35.34
N GLN A 764 -0.86 27.19 36.51
CA GLN A 764 0.05 26.27 37.19
C GLN A 764 0.25 25.01 36.34
N THR A 765 1.49 24.80 35.90
CA THR A 765 1.93 23.52 35.35
C THR A 765 2.56 22.71 36.47
N VAL A 766 1.94 21.58 36.81
CA VAL A 766 2.67 20.52 37.51
C VAL A 766 3.83 20.13 36.60
N ALA A 767 5.07 20.38 37.03
CA ALA A 767 6.24 19.89 36.32
C ALA A 767 6.10 18.38 36.19
N MET A 768 6.05 17.88 34.95
CA MET A 768 5.97 16.43 34.75
C MET A 768 7.17 15.80 35.47
N PRO A 769 6.95 14.77 36.32
CA PRO A 769 8.07 14.11 36.97
C PRO A 769 9.01 13.58 35.88
N VAL A 770 10.25 14.07 35.91
CA VAL A 770 11.35 13.54 35.11
C VAL A 770 11.56 12.11 35.60
N GLU A 771 11.00 11.14 34.87
CA GLU A 771 11.19 9.72 35.18
C GLU A 771 12.68 9.36 35.23
N ASP A 772 13.02 8.27 35.93
CA ASP A 772 14.31 7.61 35.78
C ASP A 772 14.48 7.14 34.32
N VAL A 773 15.18 7.98 33.56
CA VAL A 773 15.48 7.78 32.14
C VAL A 773 16.73 6.91 32.01
N ASP A 774 16.63 5.80 31.27
CA ASP A 774 17.78 4.94 31.04
C ASP A 774 18.83 5.64 30.15
N ASP A 775 20.11 5.39 30.38
CA ASP A 775 21.21 5.93 29.54
C ASP A 775 21.06 5.61 28.05
N TRP A 776 20.41 4.49 27.70
CA TRP A 776 20.15 4.17 26.30
C TRP A 776 19.07 5.05 25.69
N GLN A 777 18.09 5.53 26.47
CA GLN A 777 17.08 6.48 26.00
C GLN A 777 17.72 7.85 25.75
N VAL A 778 18.62 8.28 26.63
CA VAL A 778 19.43 9.50 26.48
C VAL A 778 20.30 9.43 25.22
N ALA A 779 21.08 8.35 25.07
CA ALA A 779 21.90 8.11 23.89
C ALA A 779 21.10 8.02 22.59
N LEU A 780 19.94 7.34 22.61
CA LEU A 780 19.04 7.29 21.46
C LEU A 780 18.47 8.68 21.14
N TYR A 781 18.03 9.44 22.15
CA TYR A 781 17.46 10.78 21.97
C TYR A 781 18.45 11.71 21.26
N LEU A 782 19.73 11.65 21.64
CA LEU A 782 20.80 12.34 20.93
C LEU A 782 20.89 11.90 19.45
N LEU A 783 20.92 10.59 19.17
CA LEU A 783 20.97 10.06 17.80
C LEU A 783 19.74 10.38 16.94
N LEU A 784 18.55 10.57 17.53
CA LEU A 784 17.35 10.98 16.78
C LEU A 784 17.53 12.35 16.10
N HIS A 785 18.41 13.22 16.62
CA HIS A 785 18.76 14.51 16.02
C HIS A 785 19.56 14.37 14.71
N LEU A 786 20.02 13.18 14.35
CA LEU A 786 20.61 12.89 13.04
C LEU A 786 19.55 12.49 12.01
N LEU A 787 18.38 12.01 12.45
CA LEU A 787 17.36 11.41 11.61
C LEU A 787 16.36 12.46 11.08
N PRO A 788 15.80 12.28 9.87
CA PRO A 788 14.70 13.10 9.41
C PRO A 788 13.43 12.84 10.22
N VAL A 789 12.73 13.91 10.62
CA VAL A 789 11.59 13.81 11.56
C VAL A 789 10.47 12.93 11.00
N GLU A 790 10.25 12.96 9.67
CA GLU A 790 9.28 12.08 9.02
C GLU A 790 9.64 10.58 9.10
N ALA A 791 10.94 10.24 9.12
CA ALA A 791 11.39 8.87 9.24
C ALA A 791 11.14 8.35 10.66
N VAL A 792 11.37 9.20 11.68
CA VAL A 792 11.06 8.91 13.09
C VAL A 792 9.55 8.70 13.29
N ALA A 793 8.70 9.58 12.73
CA ALA A 793 7.25 9.41 12.78
C ALA A 793 6.76 8.13 12.06
N LYS A 794 7.36 7.79 10.91
CA LYS A 794 7.08 6.54 10.18
C LYS A 794 7.52 5.31 10.98
N LEU A 795 8.65 5.37 11.69
CA LEU A 795 9.15 4.31 12.57
C LEU A 795 8.20 4.07 13.73
N LEU A 796 7.85 5.14 14.46
CA LEU A 796 6.97 5.13 15.62
C LEU A 796 5.62 4.47 15.28
N HIS A 797 4.96 4.92 14.21
CA HIS A 797 3.71 4.33 13.71
C HIS A 797 3.81 2.83 13.41
N GLN A 798 4.96 2.33 12.96
CA GLN A 798 5.13 0.92 12.59
C GLN A 798 5.50 0.05 13.79
N LEU A 799 6.19 0.61 14.79
CA LEU A 799 6.37 -0.02 16.09
C LEU A 799 5.03 -0.19 16.80
N PHE A 800 4.15 0.84 16.83
CA PHE A 800 2.80 0.71 17.39
C PHE A 800 1.96 -0.34 16.66
N LYS A 801 1.97 -0.31 15.32
CA LYS A 801 1.30 -1.33 14.51
C LYS A 801 1.83 -2.74 14.77
N TRP A 802 3.09 -2.88 15.16
CA TRP A 802 3.66 -4.17 15.54
C TRP A 802 3.19 -4.59 16.93
N ASP A 803 3.32 -3.71 17.93
CA ASP A 803 2.97 -3.97 19.32
C ASP A 803 1.52 -4.46 19.48
N ILE A 804 0.57 -3.72 18.90
CA ILE A 804 -0.86 -4.07 18.76
C ILE A 804 -1.09 -5.51 18.27
N THR A 805 -0.21 -6.01 17.41
CA THR A 805 -0.35 -7.35 16.83
C THR A 805 0.46 -8.43 17.54
N ALA A 806 1.51 -8.05 18.27
CA ALA A 806 2.34 -8.98 19.01
C ALA A 806 1.67 -9.40 20.33
N THR A 807 1.00 -8.47 21.01
CA THR A 807 0.22 -8.74 22.25
C THR A 807 -0.84 -9.82 22.08
N ARG A 808 -1.35 -10.04 20.86
CA ARG A 808 -2.33 -11.09 20.50
C ARG A 808 -1.71 -12.48 20.27
N GLU A 809 -0.41 -12.57 20.07
CA GLU A 809 0.29 -13.81 19.66
C GLU A 809 1.13 -14.44 20.80
N GLY A 810 1.17 -13.78 21.95
CA GLY A 810 1.88 -14.19 23.17
C GLY A 810 2.42 -12.96 23.89
N ARG A 811 2.22 -12.85 25.20
CA ARG A 811 2.74 -11.68 25.95
C ARG A 811 4.26 -11.65 25.85
N LEU A 812 4.80 -10.48 25.51
CA LEU A 812 6.24 -10.23 25.58
C LEU A 812 6.75 -10.49 27.01
N PRO A 813 8.02 -10.88 27.18
CA PRO A 813 8.71 -10.73 28.46
C PRO A 813 8.48 -9.31 28.98
N ARG A 814 8.17 -9.17 30.29
CA ARG A 814 7.80 -7.87 30.87
C ARG A 814 8.84 -6.78 30.54
N ASP A 815 10.11 -7.16 30.59
CA ASP A 815 11.27 -6.31 30.34
C ASP A 815 11.33 -5.82 28.88
N GLU A 816 11.00 -6.66 27.89
CA GLU A 816 10.89 -6.22 26.49
C GLU A 816 9.70 -5.28 26.29
N SER A 817 8.57 -5.58 26.94
CA SER A 817 7.39 -4.71 26.92
C SER A 817 7.72 -3.33 27.49
N GLN A 818 8.39 -3.27 28.65
CA GLN A 818 8.78 -2.02 29.30
C GLN A 818 9.78 -1.21 28.45
N ARG A 819 10.81 -1.86 27.88
CA ARG A 819 11.75 -1.20 26.96
C ARG A 819 11.05 -0.66 25.71
N LEU A 820 10.04 -1.36 25.18
CA LEU A 820 9.25 -0.90 24.04
C LEU A 820 8.39 0.33 24.39
N HIS A 821 7.79 0.36 25.58
CA HIS A 821 7.07 1.55 26.07
C HIS A 821 8.01 2.75 26.26
N ARG A 822 9.18 2.53 26.86
CA ARG A 822 10.24 3.56 26.98
C ARG A 822 10.73 4.06 25.62
N LEU A 823 10.83 3.19 24.61
CA LEU A 823 11.15 3.57 23.24
C LEU A 823 10.06 4.46 22.61
N PHE A 824 8.78 4.15 22.84
CA PHE A 824 7.67 5.00 22.43
C PHE A 824 7.74 6.40 23.07
N ALA A 825 8.02 6.48 24.37
CA ALA A 825 8.18 7.75 25.07
C ALA A 825 9.33 8.59 24.49
N THR A 826 10.52 8.00 24.29
CA THR A 826 11.68 8.70 23.71
C THR A 826 11.42 9.21 22.28
N LEU A 827 10.78 8.39 21.43
CA LEU A 827 10.40 8.81 20.08
C LEU A 827 9.35 9.92 20.08
N THR A 828 8.38 9.88 21.01
CA THR A 828 7.32 10.88 21.14
C THR A 828 7.87 12.21 21.65
N LEU A 829 8.73 12.20 22.67
CA LEU A 829 9.41 13.40 23.17
C LEU A 829 10.18 14.12 22.05
N TYR A 830 10.92 13.37 21.23
CA TYR A 830 11.63 13.94 20.09
C TYR A 830 10.68 14.58 19.08
N LEU A 831 9.56 13.94 18.75
CA LEU A 831 8.58 14.49 17.80
C LEU A 831 7.86 15.73 18.34
N ASP A 832 7.56 15.77 19.64
CA ASP A 832 6.96 16.92 20.32
C ASP A 832 7.93 18.13 20.38
N MET A 833 9.21 17.88 20.69
CA MET A 833 10.18 18.94 21.01
C MET A 833 11.12 19.33 19.86
N HIS A 834 11.28 18.52 18.81
CA HIS A 834 12.25 18.81 17.75
C HIS A 834 12.06 20.20 17.12
N ASP A 835 10.83 20.58 16.76
CA ASP A 835 10.58 21.88 16.12
C ASP A 835 10.71 23.06 17.10
N ALA A 836 10.51 22.85 18.40
CA ALA A 836 10.56 23.90 19.43
C ALA A 836 11.95 24.52 19.59
N LYS A 837 13.02 23.75 19.31
CA LYS A 837 14.43 24.20 19.43
C LYS A 837 14.83 25.28 18.42
N TYR A 838 13.98 25.53 17.43
CA TYR A 838 14.23 26.46 16.33
C TYR A 838 13.22 27.62 16.31
N GLU A 839 12.43 27.76 17.38
CA GLU A 839 11.55 28.92 17.59
C GLU A 839 12.37 30.10 18.13
N GLY A 840 11.94 31.33 17.83
CA GLY A 840 12.79 32.52 17.98
C GLY A 840 13.54 32.92 16.71
N GLY A 841 13.38 32.17 15.61
CA GLY A 841 13.55 32.73 14.27
C GLY A 841 14.98 32.90 13.75
N SER A 842 15.93 32.04 14.11
CA SER A 842 17.23 31.94 13.40
C SER A 842 16.98 31.92 11.88
N PRO A 843 17.30 33.00 11.14
CA PRO A 843 16.77 33.17 9.81
C PRO A 843 17.43 32.23 8.81
N LEU A 844 16.69 31.85 7.76
CA LEU A 844 17.33 31.23 6.59
C LEU A 844 18.33 32.17 5.89
N ALA A 845 18.31 33.47 6.22
CA ALA A 845 19.28 34.47 5.76
C ALA A 845 20.72 34.23 6.26
N GLU A 846 20.93 33.47 7.35
CA GLU A 846 22.29 33.05 7.76
C GLU A 846 22.90 32.01 6.80
N TYR A 847 22.07 31.38 5.95
CA TYR A 847 22.48 30.40 4.94
C TYR A 847 22.55 31.05 3.57
N ALA A 848 23.57 31.89 3.34
CA ALA A 848 23.81 32.61 2.08
C ALA A 848 23.70 31.70 0.83
N ASP A 849 24.09 30.44 0.93
CA ASP A 849 23.96 29.45 -0.15
C ASP A 849 22.52 29.26 -0.67
N VAL A 850 21.48 29.54 0.14
CA VAL A 850 20.06 29.45 -0.25
C VAL A 850 19.66 30.62 -1.16
N GLN A 851 20.32 31.78 -0.99
CA GLN A 851 20.10 32.98 -1.80
C GLN A 851 20.39 32.74 -3.29
N GLU A 852 21.29 31.83 -3.64
CA GLU A 852 21.61 31.46 -5.03
C GLU A 852 20.44 30.84 -5.82
N LEU A 853 19.38 30.39 -5.13
CA LEU A 853 18.12 29.95 -5.75
C LEU A 853 17.27 31.13 -6.25
N PHE A 854 17.62 32.36 -5.89
CA PHE A 854 16.98 33.60 -6.32
C PHE A 854 17.82 34.35 -7.35
N ALA A 855 17.16 35.08 -8.25
CA ALA A 855 17.85 35.85 -9.28
C ALA A 855 18.61 37.05 -8.67
N THR A 856 18.08 37.64 -7.60
CA THR A 856 18.65 38.81 -6.92
C THR A 856 18.63 38.65 -5.40
N ALA A 857 19.58 39.31 -4.72
CA ALA A 857 19.59 39.41 -3.26
C ALA A 857 18.33 40.13 -2.72
N ARG A 858 17.82 41.11 -3.47
CA ARG A 858 16.59 41.85 -3.15
C ARG A 858 15.37 40.93 -3.15
N GLY A 859 15.22 40.09 -4.17
CA GLY A 859 14.13 39.12 -4.29
C GLY A 859 14.16 38.10 -3.14
N PHE A 860 15.36 37.60 -2.79
CA PHE A 860 15.53 36.77 -1.59
C PHE A 860 15.09 37.50 -0.32
N GLY A 861 15.58 38.72 -0.07
CA GLY A 861 15.22 39.50 1.12
C GLY A 861 13.74 39.91 1.21
N ARG A 862 13.01 39.97 0.08
CA ARG A 862 11.55 40.17 0.07
C ARG A 862 10.77 38.92 0.49
N VAL A 863 11.29 37.73 0.20
CA VAL A 863 10.66 36.44 0.53
C VAL A 863 11.13 35.89 1.89
N PHE A 864 12.37 36.20 2.27
CA PHE A 864 13.02 35.86 3.53
C PHE A 864 13.54 37.14 4.22
N PRO A 865 12.66 38.04 4.68
CA PRO A 865 13.09 39.22 5.44
C PRO A 865 13.71 38.82 6.78
N SER A 866 14.69 39.60 7.26
CA SER A 866 15.35 39.37 8.55
C SER A 866 14.36 39.41 9.71
N ASP A 867 13.44 40.38 9.68
CA ASP A 867 12.38 40.58 10.69
C ASP A 867 11.03 40.03 10.18
N ALA A 868 11.01 38.75 9.82
CA ALA A 868 9.80 38.09 9.34
C ALA A 868 8.70 38.03 10.42
N SER A 869 7.47 38.39 10.06
CA SER A 869 6.33 38.19 10.96
C SER A 869 6.04 36.70 11.15
N LEU A 870 5.47 36.33 12.31
CA LEU A 870 5.02 34.96 12.62
C LEU A 870 4.09 34.38 11.55
N GLU A 871 3.39 35.22 10.79
CA GLU A 871 2.50 34.78 9.72
C GLU A 871 3.23 34.56 8.38
N ALA A 872 4.21 35.41 8.03
CA ALA A 872 5.10 35.18 6.89
C ALA A 872 5.88 33.86 7.07
N ASP A 873 6.38 33.64 8.29
CA ASP A 873 7.07 32.42 8.71
C ASP A 873 6.27 31.13 8.49
N ARG A 874 4.95 31.18 8.71
CA ARG A 874 4.02 30.04 8.52
C ARG A 874 3.83 29.66 7.05
N ARG A 875 4.11 30.56 6.09
CA ARG A 875 3.94 30.30 4.63
C ARG A 875 5.10 29.49 4.04
N ILE A 876 6.27 29.56 4.66
CA ILE A 876 7.52 28.98 4.17
C ILE A 876 7.71 27.55 4.72
N PRO A 877 8.21 26.58 3.93
CA PRO A 877 8.53 25.23 4.40
C PRO A 877 9.83 25.21 5.22
N LYS A 878 9.97 26.09 6.23
CA LYS A 878 11.19 26.29 7.04
C LYS A 878 11.77 24.97 7.54
N ARG A 879 10.93 24.11 8.14
CA ARG A 879 11.30 22.75 8.56
C ARG A 879 11.88 21.92 7.40
N GLY A 880 11.27 21.96 6.22
CA GLY A 880 11.76 21.23 5.04
C GLY A 880 13.10 21.72 4.51
N LEU A 881 13.34 23.04 4.53
CA LEU A 881 14.62 23.64 4.17
C LEU A 881 15.69 23.31 5.22
N ARG A 882 15.33 23.35 6.51
CA ARG A 882 16.18 22.88 7.60
C ARG A 882 16.56 21.40 7.44
N GLU A 883 15.64 20.51 7.06
CA GLU A 883 15.99 19.10 6.77
C GLU A 883 17.00 18.97 5.61
N ILE A 884 16.88 19.79 4.55
CA ILE A 884 17.82 19.80 3.41
C ILE A 884 19.22 20.18 3.88
N LEU A 885 19.33 21.24 4.70
CA LEU A 885 20.59 21.70 5.28
C LEU A 885 21.14 20.67 6.29
N ARG A 886 20.28 20.07 7.14
CA ARG A 886 20.67 19.00 8.09
C ARG A 886 21.27 17.79 7.37
N LEU A 887 20.84 17.50 6.15
CA LEU A 887 21.38 16.42 5.32
C LEU A 887 22.58 16.83 4.44
N GLY A 888 22.95 18.11 4.36
CA GLY A 888 23.98 18.58 3.41
C GLY A 888 23.51 18.63 1.95
N HIS A 889 22.20 18.53 1.70
CA HIS A 889 21.63 18.30 0.37
C HIS A 889 21.31 19.59 -0.41
N LEU A 890 21.81 20.76 0.02
CA LEU A 890 21.60 22.00 -0.74
C LEU A 890 22.26 21.97 -2.14
N PRO A 891 23.49 21.43 -2.34
CA PRO A 891 24.05 21.22 -3.67
C PRO A 891 23.19 20.31 -4.57
N LEU A 892 22.57 19.27 -4.00
CA LEU A 892 21.58 18.44 -4.70
C LEU A 892 20.38 19.27 -5.15
N VAL A 893 19.82 20.11 -4.27
CA VAL A 893 18.67 20.98 -4.57
C VAL A 893 19.00 22.01 -5.65
N LYS A 894 20.16 22.67 -5.57
CA LYS A 894 20.66 23.58 -6.61
C LYS A 894 20.79 22.87 -7.96
N ALA A 895 21.34 21.66 -7.97
CA ALA A 895 21.59 20.92 -9.21
C ALA A 895 20.29 20.37 -9.86
N ILE A 896 19.30 19.90 -9.09
CA ILE A 896 17.99 19.49 -9.65
C ILE A 896 17.13 20.68 -10.09
N ALA A 897 17.33 21.88 -9.53
CA ALA A 897 16.68 23.10 -9.99
C ALA A 897 17.09 23.48 -11.44
N GLY A 898 18.22 22.95 -11.92
CA GLY A 898 18.66 23.06 -13.31
C GLY A 898 19.08 24.48 -13.70
N GLY A 899 19.68 25.23 -12.76
CA GLY A 899 20.08 26.62 -12.95
C GLY A 899 18.93 27.63 -12.98
N ARG A 900 17.67 27.20 -12.88
CA ARG A 900 16.52 28.11 -12.81
C ARG A 900 16.49 28.79 -11.45
N ARG A 901 16.36 30.11 -11.46
CA ARG A 901 16.26 30.95 -10.27
C ARG A 901 14.84 31.51 -10.13
N ILE A 902 14.54 31.99 -8.94
CA ILE A 902 13.30 32.70 -8.64
C ILE A 902 13.49 34.15 -9.07
N GLU A 903 12.85 34.50 -10.18
CA GLU A 903 12.89 35.83 -10.80
C GLU A 903 12.00 36.83 -10.06
N GLU A 904 12.43 38.10 -10.03
CA GLU A 904 11.68 39.21 -9.40
C GLU A 904 10.24 39.32 -9.94
N ALA A 905 10.06 39.13 -11.26
CA ALA A 905 8.75 39.14 -11.89
C ALA A 905 7.79 38.04 -11.38
N THR A 906 8.32 36.92 -10.86
CA THR A 906 7.49 35.88 -10.22
C THR A 906 7.11 36.27 -8.80
N ILE A 907 8.05 36.89 -8.07
CA ILE A 907 7.82 37.45 -6.74
C ILE A 907 6.74 38.54 -6.80
N ASP A 908 6.82 39.45 -7.77
CA ASP A 908 5.83 40.51 -7.99
C ASP A 908 4.45 39.96 -8.35
N ARG A 909 4.35 38.93 -9.21
CA ARG A 909 3.07 38.28 -9.50
C ARG A 909 2.45 37.66 -8.25
N VAL A 910 3.23 36.95 -7.42
CA VAL A 910 2.70 36.30 -6.21
C VAL A 910 2.21 37.34 -5.22
N PHE A 911 3.01 38.37 -4.93
CA PHE A 911 2.59 39.44 -4.01
C PHE A 911 1.38 40.22 -4.53
N ALA A 912 1.28 40.52 -5.83
CA ALA A 912 0.11 41.18 -6.40
C ALA A 912 -1.21 40.39 -6.20
N PHE A 913 -1.14 39.06 -6.03
CA PHE A 913 -2.30 38.22 -5.68
C PHE A 913 -2.54 38.07 -4.17
N GLU A 914 -1.52 38.32 -3.33
CA GLU A 914 -1.55 38.12 -1.87
C GLU A 914 -1.66 39.43 -1.06
N THR A 915 -1.43 40.59 -1.66
CA THR A 915 -1.67 41.91 -1.04
C THR A 915 -3.16 42.27 -1.11
N THR A 916 -3.70 42.85 -0.04
CA THR A 916 -5.07 43.38 -0.01
C THR A 916 -5.17 44.70 -0.77
N PRO A 917 -6.27 44.96 -1.49
CA PRO A 917 -6.53 46.30 -2.05
C PRO A 917 -6.62 47.37 -0.95
N ASP A 918 -6.23 48.60 -1.28
CA ASP A 918 -6.37 49.76 -0.39
C ASP A 918 -7.83 49.92 0.03
N GLY A 919 -8.10 49.85 1.34
CA GLY A 919 -9.45 49.93 1.92
C GLY A 919 -9.90 48.73 2.75
N GLY A 920 -9.12 47.63 2.79
CA GLY A 920 -9.40 46.48 3.65
C GLY A 920 -10.46 45.54 3.07
N GLY A 921 -10.01 44.43 2.47
CA GLY A 921 -10.88 43.44 1.85
C GLY A 921 -10.15 42.13 1.58
N LEU A 922 -10.82 41.19 0.89
CA LEU A 922 -10.18 39.94 0.48
C LEU A 922 -9.05 40.20 -0.52
N THR A 923 -7.96 39.46 -0.39
CA THR A 923 -6.89 39.42 -1.39
C THR A 923 -7.44 38.89 -2.73
N PRO A 924 -6.85 39.28 -3.89
CA PRO A 924 -7.31 38.79 -5.19
C PRO A 924 -7.37 37.25 -5.28
N ILE A 925 -6.44 36.53 -4.64
CA ILE A 925 -6.49 35.07 -4.59
C ILE A 925 -7.63 34.55 -3.71
N ALA A 926 -7.90 35.16 -2.56
CA ALA A 926 -8.99 34.74 -1.67
C ALA A 926 -10.36 34.96 -2.32
N ALA A 927 -10.56 36.08 -3.02
CA ALA A 927 -11.77 36.34 -3.79
C ALA A 927 -12.01 35.28 -4.89
N LEU A 928 -10.98 34.90 -5.63
CA LEU A 928 -11.06 33.83 -6.64
C LEU A 928 -11.38 32.47 -6.00
N GLN A 929 -10.76 32.13 -4.86
CA GLN A 929 -11.02 30.89 -4.14
C GLN A 929 -12.47 30.81 -3.63
N GLN A 930 -12.97 31.88 -3.03
CA GLN A 930 -14.38 31.99 -2.63
C GLN A 930 -15.31 31.79 -3.84
N ARG A 931 -15.06 32.49 -4.96
CA ARG A 931 -15.90 32.37 -6.16
C ARG A 931 -15.91 30.95 -6.72
N ARG A 932 -14.75 30.27 -6.71
CA ARG A 932 -14.60 28.85 -7.11
C ARG A 932 -15.34 27.89 -6.18
N GLU A 933 -15.58 28.25 -4.92
CA GLU A 933 -16.36 27.46 -3.96
C GLU A 933 -17.86 27.67 -4.17
N GLU A 934 -18.34 28.90 -4.24
CA GLU A 934 -19.74 29.25 -4.54
C GLU A 934 -20.26 28.57 -5.83
N LEU A 935 -19.47 28.65 -6.89
CA LEU A 935 -19.79 28.03 -8.19
C LEU A 935 -19.71 26.50 -8.13
N HIS A 936 -18.83 25.94 -7.31
CA HIS A 936 -18.79 24.49 -7.11
C HIS A 936 -20.03 24.00 -6.36
N ASP A 937 -20.45 24.69 -5.30
CA ASP A 937 -21.64 24.34 -4.51
C ASP A 937 -22.92 24.48 -5.33
N ARG A 938 -23.02 25.53 -6.15
CA ARG A 938 -24.08 25.69 -7.15
C ARG A 938 -24.13 24.49 -8.08
N TRP A 939 -22.98 24.07 -8.63
CA TRP A 939 -22.91 22.85 -9.44
C TRP A 939 -23.23 21.57 -8.63
N VAL A 940 -22.82 21.45 -7.37
CA VAL A 940 -23.13 20.27 -6.54
C VAL A 940 -24.64 20.14 -6.35
N ARG A 941 -25.34 21.26 -6.09
CA ARG A 941 -26.79 21.32 -5.88
C ARG A 941 -27.59 21.15 -7.18
N GLN A 942 -27.19 21.82 -8.27
CA GLN A 942 -27.97 21.92 -9.51
C GLN A 942 -27.51 20.97 -10.63
N LYS A 943 -26.30 20.40 -10.54
CA LYS A 943 -25.60 19.59 -11.56
C LYS A 943 -25.41 20.27 -12.92
N ASN A 944 -25.61 21.58 -13.00
CA ASN A 944 -25.33 22.41 -14.15
C ASN A 944 -24.76 23.77 -13.70
N LEU A 945 -24.13 24.48 -14.63
CA LEU A 945 -23.78 25.89 -14.56
C LEU A 945 -24.17 26.52 -15.91
N ASP A 946 -24.53 27.80 -15.91
CA ASP A 946 -24.76 28.53 -17.16
C ASP A 946 -23.44 28.92 -17.85
N GLU A 947 -23.53 29.70 -18.94
CA GLU A 947 -22.37 30.11 -19.74
C GLU A 947 -21.40 30.99 -18.95
N TYR A 948 -21.94 31.92 -18.16
CA TYR A 948 -21.18 32.89 -17.40
C TYR A 948 -20.51 32.22 -16.19
N ASP A 949 -21.30 31.50 -15.38
CA ASP A 949 -20.81 30.72 -14.23
C ASP A 949 -19.73 29.70 -14.64
N LEU A 950 -19.92 29.02 -15.78
CA LEU A 950 -18.95 28.03 -16.28
C LEU A 950 -17.64 28.70 -16.71
N ARG A 951 -17.72 29.87 -17.34
CA ARG A 951 -16.55 30.66 -17.73
C ARG A 951 -15.80 31.18 -16.51
N GLU A 952 -16.49 31.82 -15.57
CA GLU A 952 -15.89 32.29 -14.31
C GLU A 952 -15.23 31.14 -13.52
N TYR A 953 -15.87 29.97 -13.44
CA TYR A 953 -15.30 28.81 -12.78
C TYR A 953 -13.98 28.39 -13.42
N CYS A 954 -13.92 28.33 -14.76
CA CYS A 954 -12.72 27.96 -15.50
C CYS A 954 -11.60 29.02 -15.39
N GLU A 955 -11.94 30.31 -15.44
CA GLU A 955 -10.98 31.41 -15.23
C GLU A 955 -10.44 31.41 -13.78
N ALA A 956 -11.30 31.19 -12.78
CA ALA A 956 -10.90 31.10 -11.37
C ALA A 956 -9.97 29.89 -11.13
N VAL A 957 -10.32 28.70 -11.63
CA VAL A 957 -9.44 27.51 -11.55
C VAL A 957 -8.08 27.78 -12.20
N SER A 958 -8.05 28.43 -13.37
CA SER A 958 -6.81 28.77 -14.06
C SER A 958 -5.92 29.72 -13.24
N LYS A 959 -6.49 30.83 -12.74
CA LYS A 959 -5.76 31.82 -11.94
C LYS A 959 -5.27 31.25 -10.60
N ILE A 960 -6.12 30.47 -9.90
CA ILE A 960 -5.75 29.78 -8.65
C ILE A 960 -4.63 28.77 -8.90
N SER A 961 -4.67 28.00 -9.99
CA SER A 961 -3.62 27.04 -10.32
C SER A 961 -2.28 27.73 -10.62
N GLY A 962 -2.31 28.83 -11.39
CA GLY A 962 -1.13 29.64 -11.69
C GLY A 962 -0.49 30.23 -10.43
N HIS A 963 -1.27 30.92 -9.59
CA HIS A 963 -0.79 31.44 -8.30
C HIS A 963 -0.23 30.34 -7.41
N ARG A 964 -0.90 29.18 -7.29
CA ARG A 964 -0.40 28.06 -6.48
C ARG A 964 0.95 27.54 -6.97
N GLN A 965 1.18 27.52 -8.28
CA GLN A 965 2.44 27.05 -8.86
C GLN A 965 3.56 28.08 -8.61
N ASP A 966 3.33 29.36 -8.92
CA ASP A 966 4.31 30.43 -8.68
C ASP A 966 4.64 30.58 -7.19
N SER A 967 3.63 30.56 -6.30
CA SER A 967 3.80 30.67 -4.84
C SER A 967 4.52 29.45 -4.25
N ASN A 968 4.28 28.23 -4.75
CA ASN A 968 5.06 27.04 -4.33
C ASN A 968 6.53 27.10 -4.80
N PHE A 969 6.80 27.66 -5.98
CA PHE A 969 8.15 27.82 -6.48
C PHE A 969 8.92 28.89 -5.69
N MET A 970 8.32 30.08 -5.54
CA MET A 970 8.85 31.21 -4.78
C MET A 970 9.17 30.84 -3.33
N ASN A 971 8.24 30.20 -2.62
CA ASN A 971 8.42 29.78 -1.22
C ASN A 971 9.26 28.50 -1.09
N LEU A 972 9.98 28.05 -2.13
CA LEU A 972 10.80 26.82 -2.14
C LEU A 972 10.06 25.51 -1.78
N VAL A 973 8.72 25.50 -1.78
CA VAL A 973 7.89 24.31 -1.51
C VAL A 973 8.14 23.23 -2.54
N ASP A 974 8.27 23.60 -3.82
CA ASP A 974 8.57 22.66 -4.90
C ASP A 974 9.98 22.04 -4.76
N HIS A 975 10.97 22.81 -4.29
CA HIS A 975 12.33 22.32 -4.03
C HIS A 975 12.34 21.29 -2.88
N VAL A 976 11.66 21.60 -1.77
CA VAL A 976 11.49 20.68 -0.62
C VAL A 976 10.75 19.40 -1.04
N ARG A 977 9.69 19.52 -1.84
CA ARG A 977 8.97 18.35 -2.35
C ARG A 977 9.85 17.51 -3.28
N ALA A 978 10.62 18.13 -4.17
CA ALA A 978 11.45 17.42 -5.13
C ALA A 978 12.54 16.59 -4.43
N HIS A 979 13.24 17.20 -3.47
CA HIS A 979 14.18 16.53 -2.58
C HIS A 979 13.54 15.32 -1.87
N ARG A 980 12.37 15.50 -1.24
CA ARG A 980 11.67 14.40 -0.54
C ARG A 980 11.23 13.27 -1.49
N THR A 981 10.81 13.59 -2.71
CA THR A 981 10.46 12.59 -3.74
C THR A 981 11.70 11.79 -4.15
N ILE A 982 12.84 12.44 -4.40
CA ILE A 982 14.11 11.80 -4.75
C ILE A 982 14.60 10.90 -3.61
N LEU A 983 14.61 11.38 -2.36
CA LEU A 983 15.00 10.56 -1.20
C LEU A 983 14.05 9.39 -0.96
N SER A 984 12.77 9.53 -1.29
CA SER A 984 11.81 8.41 -1.23
C SER A 984 12.09 7.35 -2.31
N VAL A 985 12.55 7.73 -3.50
CA VAL A 985 13.03 6.79 -4.53
C VAL A 985 14.32 6.11 -4.08
N LEU A 986 15.33 6.86 -3.62
CA LEU A 986 16.61 6.30 -3.17
C LEU A 986 16.44 5.36 -1.96
N GLY A 987 15.64 5.76 -0.97
CA GLY A 987 15.24 4.88 0.13
C GLY A 987 14.53 3.62 -0.35
N ARG A 988 13.74 3.72 -1.43
CA ARG A 988 13.11 2.55 -2.05
C ARG A 988 14.12 1.63 -2.76
N LEU A 989 15.28 2.12 -3.21
CA LEU A 989 16.37 1.28 -3.73
C LEU A 989 17.17 0.62 -2.61
N VAL A 990 17.45 1.34 -1.52
CA VAL A 990 18.02 0.79 -0.26
C VAL A 990 17.19 -0.39 0.28
N ASP A 991 15.86 -0.32 0.16
CA ASP A 991 14.99 -1.44 0.51
C ASP A 991 15.36 -2.72 -0.27
N TYR A 992 15.65 -2.61 -1.57
CA TYR A 992 15.98 -3.75 -2.43
C TYR A 992 17.34 -4.35 -2.10
N VAL A 993 18.34 -3.54 -1.77
CA VAL A 993 19.64 -4.00 -1.25
C VAL A 993 19.44 -4.96 -0.08
N GLY A 994 18.69 -4.54 0.93
CA GLY A 994 18.44 -5.39 2.11
C GLY A 994 17.42 -6.52 1.89
N LEU A 995 16.72 -6.56 0.74
CA LEU A 995 15.99 -7.75 0.30
C LEU A 995 16.95 -8.77 -0.33
N PHE A 996 17.94 -8.31 -1.10
CA PHE A 996 19.00 -9.15 -1.65
C PHE A 996 19.85 -9.80 -0.55
N GLU A 997 20.31 -9.04 0.45
CA GLU A 997 21.08 -9.61 1.56
C GLU A 997 20.28 -10.63 2.37
N ARG A 998 18.98 -10.37 2.60
CA ARG A 998 18.07 -11.32 3.23
C ARG A 998 17.95 -12.62 2.42
N ASP A 999 17.68 -12.50 1.12
CA ASP A 999 17.43 -13.67 0.28
C ASP A 999 18.71 -14.49 0.05
N LEU A 1000 19.87 -13.83 0.03
CA LEU A 1000 21.18 -14.48 0.10
C LEU A 1000 21.36 -15.23 1.44
N TYR A 1001 21.13 -14.58 2.58
CA TYR A 1001 21.25 -15.20 3.92
C TYR A 1001 20.33 -16.41 4.10
N PHE A 1002 19.07 -16.29 3.68
CA PHE A 1002 18.12 -17.41 3.69
C PHE A 1002 18.53 -18.53 2.73
N THR A 1003 19.02 -18.22 1.53
CA THR A 1003 19.50 -19.26 0.62
C THR A 1003 20.68 -20.03 1.24
N THR A 1004 21.62 -19.34 1.87
CA THR A 1004 22.73 -19.96 2.61
C THR A 1004 22.21 -20.86 3.74
N LEU A 1005 21.30 -20.39 4.60
CA LEU A 1005 20.69 -21.22 5.67
C LEU A 1005 20.02 -22.49 5.13
N ALA A 1006 19.27 -22.37 4.03
CA ALA A 1006 18.59 -23.49 3.40
C ALA A 1006 19.57 -24.52 2.85
N LEU A 1007 20.64 -24.08 2.16
CA LEU A 1007 21.65 -24.97 1.61
C LEU A 1007 22.44 -25.69 2.72
N ILE A 1008 22.81 -25.00 3.80
CA ILE A 1008 23.46 -25.62 4.97
C ILE A 1008 22.58 -26.74 5.54
N LYS A 1009 21.28 -26.48 5.77
CA LYS A 1009 20.34 -27.49 6.28
C LYS A 1009 20.09 -28.64 5.29
N LEU A 1010 20.07 -28.38 3.98
CA LEU A 1010 19.86 -29.41 2.94
C LEU A 1010 21.08 -30.32 2.70
N HIS A 1011 22.26 -29.94 3.18
CA HIS A 1011 23.46 -30.77 3.20
C HIS A 1011 23.70 -31.46 4.56
N ASP A 1012 22.72 -31.39 5.47
CA ASP A 1012 22.79 -31.87 6.86
C ASP A 1012 24.00 -31.31 7.64
N GLU A 1013 24.30 -30.03 7.42
CA GLU A 1013 25.40 -29.31 8.08
C GLU A 1013 24.89 -28.24 9.08
N ARG A 1014 25.83 -27.66 9.83
CA ARG A 1014 25.62 -26.51 10.72
C ARG A 1014 26.58 -25.36 10.34
N PRO A 1015 26.26 -24.09 10.64
CA PRO A 1015 27.09 -22.95 10.20
C PRO A 1015 28.55 -23.01 10.66
N ASP A 1016 28.81 -23.54 11.86
CA ASP A 1016 30.14 -23.71 12.45
C ASP A 1016 31.04 -24.70 11.69
N ALA A 1017 30.46 -25.69 11.00
CA ALA A 1017 31.18 -26.58 10.09
C ALA A 1017 31.53 -25.94 8.73
N ILE A 1018 30.84 -24.84 8.38
CA ILE A 1018 30.91 -24.20 7.05
C ILE A 1018 31.80 -22.95 7.06
N PHE A 1019 31.77 -22.17 8.13
CA PHE A 1019 32.56 -20.95 8.28
C PHE A 1019 33.77 -21.16 9.19
N ASP A 1020 34.85 -20.40 8.95
CA ASP A 1020 35.92 -20.25 9.95
C ASP A 1020 35.43 -19.39 11.14
N GLU A 1021 36.24 -19.24 12.20
CA GLU A 1021 35.86 -18.49 13.40
C GLU A 1021 35.47 -17.01 13.10
N ARG A 1022 36.14 -16.37 12.15
CA ARG A 1022 35.83 -15.01 11.70
C ARG A 1022 34.55 -15.01 10.86
N GLY A 1023 34.42 -15.94 9.92
CA GLY A 1023 33.22 -16.12 9.10
C GLY A 1023 31.98 -16.39 9.94
N LEU A 1024 32.09 -17.20 10.98
CA LEU A 1024 31.01 -17.56 11.89
C LEU A 1024 30.54 -16.36 12.72
N ARG A 1025 31.47 -15.55 13.26
CA ARG A 1025 31.15 -14.26 13.89
C ARG A 1025 30.41 -13.32 12.93
N LEU A 1026 30.92 -13.15 11.70
CA LEU A 1026 30.28 -12.33 10.67
C LEU A 1026 28.87 -12.87 10.32
N PHE A 1027 28.70 -14.18 10.25
CA PHE A 1027 27.45 -14.85 9.95
C PHE A 1027 26.38 -14.67 11.04
N HIS A 1028 26.75 -14.81 12.31
CA HIS A 1028 25.86 -14.51 13.45
C HIS A 1028 25.60 -13.00 13.62
N ASN A 1029 26.50 -12.16 13.13
CA ASN A 1029 26.25 -10.73 12.94
C ASN A 1029 25.47 -10.40 11.65
N GLY A 1030 25.06 -11.40 10.86
CA GLY A 1030 24.30 -11.27 9.61
C GLY A 1030 25.03 -10.56 8.46
N GLN A 1031 26.34 -10.38 8.58
CA GLN A 1031 27.24 -9.80 7.56
C GLN A 1031 27.56 -10.82 6.46
N ILE A 1032 26.51 -11.32 5.80
CA ILE A 1032 26.57 -12.52 4.94
C ILE A 1032 27.58 -12.45 3.80
N ILE A 1033 27.70 -11.30 3.13
CA ILE A 1033 28.64 -11.14 2.00
C ILE A 1033 30.09 -11.31 2.47
N PHE A 1034 30.43 -10.79 3.66
CA PHE A 1034 31.75 -10.94 4.26
C PHE A 1034 31.96 -12.34 4.86
N ALA A 1035 30.92 -12.94 5.46
CA ALA A 1035 30.97 -14.30 5.99
C ALA A 1035 31.23 -15.34 4.87
N LEU A 1036 30.60 -15.19 3.70
CA LEU A 1036 30.83 -16.06 2.54
C LEU A 1036 32.23 -15.92 1.93
N GLY A 1037 32.97 -14.85 2.27
CA GLY A 1037 34.40 -14.73 1.98
C GLY A 1037 35.32 -15.50 2.94
N ALA A 1038 34.77 -16.06 4.03
CA ALA A 1038 35.46 -16.74 5.13
C ALA A 1038 34.88 -18.16 5.37
N LEU A 1039 34.71 -18.89 4.26
CA LEU A 1039 34.28 -20.30 4.25
C LEU A 1039 35.48 -21.23 4.49
N ARG A 1040 35.27 -22.34 5.20
CA ARG A 1040 36.31 -23.38 5.37
C ARG A 1040 36.62 -24.05 4.02
N GLY A 1041 37.89 -24.10 3.64
CA GLY A 1041 38.34 -24.80 2.44
C GLY A 1041 38.27 -26.32 2.56
N GLY A 1042 38.38 -27.02 1.42
CA GLY A 1042 38.66 -28.47 1.37
C GLY A 1042 37.46 -29.43 1.43
N SER A 1043 36.25 -28.99 1.80
CA SER A 1043 35.07 -29.86 1.84
C SER A 1043 34.25 -29.84 0.55
N ALA A 1044 33.91 -31.02 0.02
CA ALA A 1044 33.03 -31.17 -1.14
C ALA A 1044 31.63 -30.58 -0.91
N LYS A 1045 31.10 -30.64 0.33
CA LYS A 1045 29.82 -30.00 0.68
C LYS A 1045 29.91 -28.48 0.63
N VAL A 1046 31.00 -27.88 1.12
CA VAL A 1046 31.22 -26.42 1.05
C VAL A 1046 31.33 -25.96 -0.41
N ALA A 1047 32.03 -26.73 -1.26
CA ALA A 1047 32.11 -26.47 -2.70
C ALA A 1047 30.71 -26.52 -3.37
N ALA A 1048 29.88 -27.51 -3.02
CA ALA A 1048 28.51 -27.62 -3.52
C ALA A 1048 27.61 -26.45 -3.08
N ILE A 1049 27.70 -26.03 -1.81
CA ILE A 1049 26.97 -24.84 -1.29
C ILE A 1049 27.41 -23.59 -2.05
N LYS A 1050 28.73 -23.37 -2.20
CA LYS A 1050 29.28 -22.22 -2.91
C LYS A 1050 28.84 -22.18 -4.38
N GLY A 1051 28.86 -23.32 -5.08
CA GLY A 1051 28.40 -23.42 -6.46
C GLY A 1051 26.90 -23.11 -6.64
N ASN A 1052 26.06 -23.60 -5.73
CA ASN A 1052 24.62 -23.27 -5.74
C ASN A 1052 24.36 -21.79 -5.44
N LEU A 1053 25.10 -21.18 -4.51
CA LEU A 1053 25.02 -19.73 -4.28
C LEU A 1053 25.49 -18.94 -5.51
N ALA A 1054 26.58 -19.36 -6.17
CA ALA A 1054 27.13 -18.68 -7.34
C ALA A 1054 26.15 -18.65 -8.52
N ARG A 1055 25.45 -19.77 -8.76
CA ARG A 1055 24.36 -19.95 -9.74
C ARG A 1055 23.23 -18.91 -9.60
N HIS A 1056 22.98 -18.39 -8.39
CA HIS A 1056 21.91 -17.43 -8.13
C HIS A 1056 22.40 -16.01 -7.84
N PHE A 1057 23.55 -15.83 -7.19
CA PHE A 1057 24.04 -14.56 -6.66
C PHE A 1057 25.44 -14.15 -7.16
N THR A 1058 25.90 -14.74 -8.29
CA THR A 1058 27.06 -14.28 -9.07
C THR A 1058 28.32 -14.00 -8.24
N GLU A 1059 28.70 -14.93 -7.36
CA GLU A 1059 29.88 -14.86 -6.48
C GLU A 1059 30.10 -13.51 -5.76
N VAL A 1060 29.03 -12.86 -5.29
CA VAL A 1060 29.04 -11.51 -4.68
C VAL A 1060 30.00 -11.31 -3.48
N TRP A 1061 30.54 -12.39 -2.91
CA TRP A 1061 31.56 -12.37 -1.86
C TRP A 1061 33.00 -12.10 -2.38
N VAL A 1062 33.26 -12.27 -3.67
CA VAL A 1062 34.58 -12.03 -4.30
C VAL A 1062 34.86 -10.51 -4.39
N GLN A 1063 36.12 -10.11 -4.63
CA GLN A 1063 36.47 -8.71 -4.89
C GLN A 1063 36.17 -8.32 -6.34
N ASN A 1064 36.00 -7.02 -6.62
CA ASN A 1064 35.73 -6.46 -7.95
C ASN A 1064 34.51 -7.12 -8.61
N ASN A 1065 33.38 -7.11 -7.90
CA ASN A 1065 32.14 -7.79 -8.32
C ASN A 1065 31.01 -6.76 -8.45
N ASP A 1066 30.51 -6.55 -9.67
CA ASP A 1066 29.48 -5.55 -9.96
C ASP A 1066 28.30 -5.60 -8.98
N ALA A 1067 27.81 -6.79 -8.61
CA ALA A 1067 26.66 -6.92 -7.70
C ALA A 1067 27.00 -6.46 -6.27
N LYS A 1068 28.25 -6.66 -5.82
CA LYS A 1068 28.76 -6.17 -4.53
C LYS A 1068 28.91 -4.65 -4.53
N ASP A 1069 29.40 -4.10 -5.63
CA ASP A 1069 29.65 -2.66 -5.76
C ASP A 1069 28.33 -1.88 -5.90
N ILE A 1070 27.40 -2.36 -6.75
CA ILE A 1070 26.01 -1.87 -6.80
C ILE A 1070 25.33 -1.95 -5.43
N ARG A 1071 25.49 -3.07 -4.71
CA ARG A 1071 24.96 -3.26 -3.34
C ARG A 1071 25.51 -2.19 -2.41
N ASN A 1072 26.81 -1.92 -2.46
CA ASN A 1072 27.46 -0.95 -1.60
C ASN A 1072 27.00 0.47 -1.94
N ASP A 1073 27.11 0.90 -3.20
CA ASP A 1073 26.73 2.25 -3.60
C ASP A 1073 25.28 2.59 -3.24
N LEU A 1074 24.37 1.62 -3.35
CA LEU A 1074 23.00 1.78 -2.89
C LEU A 1074 22.89 1.75 -1.35
N ALA A 1075 23.61 0.88 -0.63
CA ALA A 1075 23.59 0.78 0.84
C ALA A 1075 24.16 2.00 1.57
N HIS A 1076 25.08 2.73 0.94
CA HIS A 1076 25.79 3.90 1.46
C HIS A 1076 25.32 5.22 0.80
N LEU A 1077 24.41 5.14 -0.19
CA LEU A 1077 23.98 6.24 -1.06
C LEU A 1077 25.15 7.02 -1.67
N ASN A 1078 26.14 6.30 -2.22
CA ASN A 1078 27.33 6.88 -2.83
C ASN A 1078 27.04 7.79 -4.02
N MET A 1079 25.88 7.62 -4.68
CA MET A 1079 25.45 8.49 -5.78
C MET A 1079 25.04 9.92 -5.39
N LEU A 1080 24.96 10.22 -4.10
CA LEU A 1080 24.73 11.59 -3.60
C LEU A 1080 26.04 12.33 -3.27
N GLN A 1081 27.19 11.71 -3.55
CA GLN A 1081 28.51 12.20 -3.18
C GLN A 1081 29.25 12.82 -4.38
N GLY A 1082 30.12 13.79 -4.12
CA GLY A 1082 30.92 14.47 -5.15
C GLY A 1082 30.32 15.79 -5.66
N ALA A 1083 31.02 16.46 -6.58
CA ALA A 1083 30.73 17.83 -7.02
C ALA A 1083 29.41 18.01 -7.80
N HIS A 1084 28.85 16.92 -8.35
CA HIS A 1084 27.59 16.94 -9.11
C HIS A 1084 26.61 15.87 -8.59
N PRO A 1085 25.97 16.11 -7.44
CA PRO A 1085 25.22 15.09 -6.69
C PRO A 1085 23.84 14.74 -7.26
N VAL A 1086 23.50 15.12 -8.50
CA VAL A 1086 22.22 14.73 -9.11
C VAL A 1086 22.20 13.22 -9.30
N PRO A 1087 21.36 12.47 -8.57
CA PRO A 1087 21.36 11.02 -8.68
C PRO A 1087 20.81 10.66 -10.05
N LYS A 1088 21.55 9.86 -10.81
CA LYS A 1088 21.10 9.28 -12.08
C LYS A 1088 20.06 8.19 -11.84
N LEU A 1089 18.82 8.55 -11.50
CA LEU A 1089 17.85 7.60 -10.95
C LEU A 1089 17.48 6.49 -11.94
N THR A 1090 17.38 6.77 -13.25
CA THR A 1090 17.11 5.72 -14.24
C THR A 1090 18.27 4.71 -14.31
N TYR A 1091 19.52 5.17 -14.28
CA TYR A 1091 20.70 4.30 -14.11
C TYR A 1091 20.61 3.47 -12.82
N TRP A 1092 20.42 4.08 -11.65
CA TRP A 1092 20.38 3.35 -10.36
C TRP A 1092 19.20 2.38 -10.24
N ILE A 1093 18.08 2.66 -10.91
CA ILE A 1093 16.95 1.73 -11.04
C ILE A 1093 17.32 0.53 -11.93
N ASN A 1094 18.08 0.74 -13.02
CA ASN A 1094 18.62 -0.36 -13.83
C ASN A 1094 19.66 -1.18 -13.05
N GLN A 1095 20.57 -0.54 -12.31
CA GLN A 1095 21.50 -1.24 -11.41
C GLN A 1095 20.77 -2.06 -10.34
N THR A 1096 19.72 -1.50 -9.72
CA THR A 1096 18.86 -2.23 -8.78
C THR A 1096 18.13 -3.40 -9.46
N ARG A 1097 17.71 -3.26 -10.73
CA ARG A 1097 17.11 -4.36 -11.53
C ARG A 1097 18.12 -5.45 -11.90
N GLN A 1098 19.40 -5.11 -12.03
CA GLN A 1098 20.51 -6.05 -12.22
C GLN A 1098 20.80 -6.81 -10.93
N LEU A 1099 20.92 -6.11 -9.80
CA LEU A 1099 21.06 -6.71 -8.46
C LEU A 1099 19.87 -7.62 -8.10
N MET A 1100 18.64 -7.25 -8.47
CA MET A 1100 17.45 -8.10 -8.32
C MET A 1100 17.31 -9.18 -9.42
N GLY A 1101 18.33 -9.40 -10.25
CA GLY A 1101 18.30 -10.30 -11.41
C GLY A 1101 17.96 -11.75 -11.07
N TYR A 1102 18.33 -12.19 -9.87
CA TYR A 1102 18.11 -13.54 -9.33
C TYR A 1102 16.62 -13.91 -9.16
N ASP A 1103 15.73 -12.96 -8.81
CA ASP A 1103 14.28 -13.17 -8.82
C ASP A 1103 13.58 -12.21 -9.79
N ARG A 1104 13.04 -12.77 -10.88
CA ARG A 1104 12.25 -12.04 -11.90
C ARG A 1104 11.09 -11.23 -11.29
N LYS A 1105 10.50 -11.70 -10.19
CA LYS A 1105 9.43 -10.97 -9.49
C LYS A 1105 9.97 -9.72 -8.81
N LEU A 1106 11.14 -9.79 -8.15
CA LEU A 1106 11.77 -8.63 -7.53
C LEU A 1106 12.28 -7.66 -8.60
N LYS A 1107 12.99 -8.13 -9.65
CA LYS A 1107 13.44 -7.32 -10.79
C LYS A 1107 12.31 -6.47 -11.39
N ASN A 1108 11.16 -7.09 -11.67
CA ASN A 1108 9.99 -6.38 -12.20
C ASN A 1108 9.29 -5.49 -11.15
N ALA A 1109 9.39 -5.83 -9.87
CA ALA A 1109 8.83 -5.01 -8.80
C ALA A 1109 9.59 -3.70 -8.60
N VAL A 1110 10.90 -3.63 -8.91
CA VAL A 1110 11.70 -2.39 -8.77
C VAL A 1110 11.04 -1.24 -9.52
N SER A 1111 10.98 -1.32 -10.86
CA SER A 1111 10.43 -0.26 -11.72
C SER A 1111 8.97 0.02 -11.41
N LYS A 1112 8.17 -1.02 -11.17
CA LYS A 1112 6.76 -0.85 -10.77
C LYS A 1112 6.63 -0.07 -9.47
N SER A 1113 7.47 -0.34 -8.48
CA SER A 1113 7.39 0.33 -7.17
C SER A 1113 7.80 1.80 -7.24
N ILE A 1114 8.68 2.18 -8.18
CA ILE A 1114 9.01 3.59 -8.44
C ILE A 1114 7.88 4.29 -9.18
N ILE A 1115 7.29 3.69 -10.22
CA ILE A 1115 6.09 4.24 -10.88
C ILE A 1115 4.94 4.42 -9.87
N ASP A 1116 4.65 3.39 -9.06
CA ASP A 1116 3.62 3.43 -8.02
C ASP A 1116 3.97 4.39 -6.84
N LEU A 1117 5.19 4.95 -6.78
CA LEU A 1117 5.62 5.98 -5.82
C LEU A 1117 5.44 7.38 -6.42
N ILE A 1118 5.98 7.62 -7.61
CA ILE A 1118 5.85 8.89 -8.35
C ILE A 1118 4.37 9.20 -8.67
N ASP A 1119 3.53 8.19 -8.93
CA ASP A 1119 2.08 8.34 -9.11
C ASP A 1119 1.34 8.87 -7.86
N ARG A 1120 1.87 8.60 -6.65
CA ARG A 1120 1.28 9.12 -5.39
C ARG A 1120 1.58 10.58 -5.17
N GLU A 1121 2.76 11.02 -5.61
CA GLU A 1121 3.12 12.43 -5.67
C GLU A 1121 2.39 13.16 -6.81
N GLY A 1122 1.50 12.51 -7.55
CA GLY A 1122 0.70 13.14 -8.59
C GLY A 1122 1.45 13.37 -9.92
N ILE A 1123 2.48 12.57 -10.19
CA ILE A 1123 3.25 12.60 -11.45
C ILE A 1123 3.11 11.24 -12.14
N GLU A 1124 2.82 11.23 -13.45
CA GLU A 1124 2.92 10.02 -14.28
C GLU A 1124 4.35 9.85 -14.80
N LEU A 1125 4.98 8.70 -14.52
CA LEU A 1125 6.30 8.33 -15.03
C LEU A 1125 6.17 7.20 -16.08
N LYS A 1126 6.79 7.40 -17.24
CA LYS A 1126 6.91 6.43 -18.33
C LYS A 1126 8.38 6.22 -18.68
N TRP A 1127 8.72 5.03 -19.16
CA TRP A 1127 10.04 4.70 -19.71
C TRP A 1127 9.87 3.96 -21.04
N ALA A 1128 10.76 4.21 -21.98
CA ALA A 1128 11.05 3.26 -23.05
C ALA A 1128 11.81 2.05 -22.48
N MET A 1129 11.79 0.94 -23.22
CA MET A 1129 12.59 -0.24 -22.88
C MET A 1129 13.59 -0.50 -24.01
N ARG A 1130 14.86 -0.23 -23.74
CA ARG A 1130 15.96 -0.51 -24.66
C ARG A 1130 16.30 -1.99 -24.57
N VAL A 1131 16.51 -2.63 -25.72
CA VAL A 1131 16.82 -4.06 -25.82
C VAL A 1131 18.05 -4.24 -26.70
N GLU A 1132 19.23 -4.05 -26.11
CA GLU A 1132 20.53 -4.19 -26.78
C GLU A 1132 21.33 -5.33 -26.14
N ARG A 1133 21.93 -6.19 -26.96
CA ARG A 1133 22.75 -7.35 -26.53
C ARG A 1133 22.10 -8.26 -25.45
N GLY A 1134 20.77 -8.25 -25.33
CA GLY A 1134 20.03 -9.01 -24.33
C GLY A 1134 19.83 -8.30 -22.97
N SER A 1135 20.33 -7.07 -22.80
CA SER A 1135 19.90 -6.22 -21.69
C SER A 1135 18.44 -5.77 -21.90
N HIS A 1136 17.79 -5.38 -20.80
CA HIS A 1136 16.40 -4.94 -20.80
C HIS A 1136 16.33 -3.70 -19.93
N ASP A 1137 16.85 -2.60 -20.44
CA ASP A 1137 17.13 -1.42 -19.64
C ASP A 1137 16.07 -0.36 -19.86
N LEU A 1138 15.76 0.38 -18.79
CA LEU A 1138 14.88 1.52 -18.85
C LEU A 1138 15.63 2.69 -19.47
N ALA A 1139 15.00 3.35 -20.44
CA ALA A 1139 15.50 4.52 -21.13
C ALA A 1139 14.39 5.57 -21.29
N ASP A 1140 14.75 6.77 -21.75
CA ASP A 1140 13.82 7.83 -22.17
C ASP A 1140 12.71 8.11 -21.14
N ALA A 1141 13.12 8.33 -19.89
CA ALA A 1141 12.21 8.65 -18.79
C ALA A 1141 11.39 9.90 -19.14
N THR A 1142 10.07 9.76 -19.21
CA THR A 1142 9.13 10.85 -19.50
C THR A 1142 8.21 11.04 -18.31
N LEU A 1143 8.20 12.26 -17.77
CA LEU A 1143 7.44 12.61 -16.56
C LEU A 1143 6.41 13.70 -16.87
N ALA A 1144 5.17 13.51 -16.44
CA ALA A 1144 4.07 14.45 -16.68
C ALA A 1144 3.26 14.67 -15.39
N ALA A 1145 2.81 15.89 -15.12
CA ALA A 1145 1.91 16.13 -13.99
C ALA A 1145 0.56 15.42 -14.24
N ARG A 1146 -0.04 14.84 -13.20
CA ARG A 1146 -1.43 14.38 -13.28
C ARG A 1146 -2.38 15.56 -13.10
N SER A 1147 -3.55 15.46 -13.71
CA SER A 1147 -4.57 16.50 -13.62
C SER A 1147 -5.70 16.15 -12.64
N ALA A 1148 -6.15 17.14 -11.86
CA ALA A 1148 -7.45 17.11 -11.20
C ALA A 1148 -8.56 17.25 -12.25
N LYS A 1149 -9.71 16.61 -12.03
CA LYS A 1149 -10.85 16.64 -12.96
C LYS A 1149 -12.04 17.30 -12.29
N HIS A 1150 -12.55 18.39 -12.85
CA HIS A 1150 -13.56 19.23 -12.20
C HIS A 1150 -14.96 18.91 -12.71
N LEU A 1151 -15.97 19.39 -11.96
CA LEU A 1151 -17.40 19.36 -12.31
C LEU A 1151 -17.87 18.00 -12.88
N GLY A 1152 -17.42 16.89 -12.27
CA GLY A 1152 -17.78 15.53 -12.69
C GLY A 1152 -17.22 15.09 -14.04
N LYS A 1153 -16.04 15.58 -14.45
CA LYS A 1153 -15.42 15.37 -15.77
C LYS A 1153 -16.19 16.05 -16.91
N LYS A 1154 -16.75 17.24 -16.64
CA LYS A 1154 -17.42 18.12 -17.64
C LYS A 1154 -16.50 18.26 -18.86
N GLN A 1155 -17.11 18.19 -20.05
CA GLN A 1155 -16.42 18.38 -21.32
C GLN A 1155 -16.72 19.77 -21.84
N LEU A 1156 -15.67 20.50 -22.23
CA LEU A 1156 -15.75 21.74 -22.98
C LEU A 1156 -15.64 21.45 -24.47
N THR A 1157 -16.34 22.23 -25.28
CA THR A 1157 -16.23 22.21 -26.74
C THR A 1157 -15.24 23.29 -27.14
N LEU A 1158 -14.30 22.96 -28.04
CA LEU A 1158 -13.35 23.93 -28.58
C LEU A 1158 -13.75 24.32 -30.01
N ASP A 1159 -13.55 25.58 -30.35
CA ASP A 1159 -13.70 26.09 -31.70
C ASP A 1159 -12.52 25.69 -32.58
N GLY A 1160 -12.82 25.25 -33.81
CA GLY A 1160 -11.82 24.75 -34.75
C GLY A 1160 -12.40 24.45 -36.13
N SER A 1161 -11.63 24.80 -37.17
CA SER A 1161 -12.01 24.75 -38.59
C SER A 1161 -12.17 23.34 -39.17
N SER A 1162 -11.82 22.29 -38.43
CA SER A 1162 -11.93 20.88 -38.85
C SER A 1162 -12.67 20.00 -37.82
N GLY A 1163 -13.78 20.53 -37.30
CA GLY A 1163 -14.75 19.79 -36.49
C GLY A 1163 -14.59 19.99 -34.98
N ARG A 1164 -15.69 19.79 -34.25
CA ARG A 1164 -15.80 20.04 -32.80
C ARG A 1164 -14.93 19.08 -31.96
N SER A 1165 -13.68 19.47 -31.73
CA SER A 1165 -12.82 18.85 -30.73
C SER A 1165 -13.35 19.12 -29.31
N ARG A 1166 -12.94 18.30 -28.34
CA ARG A 1166 -13.45 18.36 -26.96
C ARG A 1166 -12.33 18.19 -25.96
N LEU A 1167 -12.39 18.98 -24.90
CA LEU A 1167 -11.45 18.96 -23.78
C LEU A 1167 -12.19 18.55 -22.51
N THR A 1168 -11.56 17.75 -21.66
CA THR A 1168 -12.09 17.56 -20.29
C THR A 1168 -11.65 18.75 -19.44
N LEU A 1169 -12.54 19.29 -18.61
CA LEU A 1169 -12.16 20.36 -17.66
C LEU A 1169 -11.21 19.80 -16.59
N GLU A 1170 -9.93 20.08 -16.76
CA GLU A 1170 -8.83 19.54 -15.98
C GLU A 1170 -7.81 20.61 -15.60
N GLU A 1171 -7.26 20.48 -14.39
CA GLU A 1171 -6.26 21.38 -13.82
C GLU A 1171 -4.99 20.56 -13.52
N SER A 1172 -3.81 20.99 -13.98
CA SER A 1172 -2.56 20.31 -13.62
C SER A 1172 -2.32 20.43 -12.10
N LEU A 1173 -2.05 19.31 -11.43
CA LEU A 1173 -1.76 19.33 -9.99
C LEU A 1173 -0.47 20.11 -9.67
N HIS A 1174 0.51 20.04 -10.58
CA HIS A 1174 1.83 20.65 -10.43
C HIS A 1174 2.21 21.47 -11.66
N GLY A 1175 3.08 22.47 -11.46
CA GLY A 1175 3.67 23.21 -12.58
C GLY A 1175 4.75 22.40 -13.29
N LEU A 1176 4.99 22.73 -14.56
CA LEU A 1176 6.12 22.18 -15.32
C LEU A 1176 7.46 22.42 -14.60
N GLY A 1177 7.55 23.55 -13.88
CA GLY A 1177 8.62 23.89 -12.94
C GLY A 1177 9.05 22.71 -12.06
N PHE A 1178 8.12 22.19 -11.25
CA PHE A 1178 8.33 21.04 -10.37
C PHE A 1178 8.67 19.75 -11.12
N VAL A 1179 7.90 19.42 -12.16
CA VAL A 1179 8.05 18.17 -12.92
C VAL A 1179 9.44 18.07 -13.55
N THR A 1180 10.00 19.18 -14.04
CA THR A 1180 11.38 19.23 -14.57
C THR A 1180 12.43 18.88 -13.52
N MET A 1181 12.30 19.31 -12.25
CA MET A 1181 13.30 18.95 -11.22
C MET A 1181 13.35 17.44 -10.95
N ILE A 1182 12.17 16.81 -10.94
CA ILE A 1182 12.09 15.34 -10.85
C ILE A 1182 12.69 14.73 -12.13
N ALA A 1183 12.31 15.21 -13.31
CA ALA A 1183 12.77 14.66 -14.60
C ALA A 1183 14.30 14.73 -14.76
N THR A 1184 14.94 15.83 -14.36
CA THR A 1184 16.41 15.97 -14.31
C THR A 1184 17.05 14.83 -13.52
N SER A 1185 16.47 14.47 -12.36
CA SER A 1185 16.93 13.35 -11.53
C SER A 1185 16.71 11.98 -12.17
N PHE A 1186 15.84 11.85 -13.17
CA PHE A 1186 15.66 10.60 -13.93
C PHE A 1186 16.47 10.54 -15.22
N GLU A 1187 17.33 11.53 -15.50
CA GLU A 1187 17.95 11.74 -16.82
C GLU A 1187 16.89 11.81 -17.93
N GLY A 1188 15.72 12.36 -17.58
CA GLY A 1188 14.49 12.31 -18.35
C GLY A 1188 13.99 13.67 -18.83
N LYS A 1189 12.85 13.64 -19.52
CA LYS A 1189 12.18 14.83 -20.05
C LYS A 1189 10.86 15.05 -19.32
N ALA A 1190 10.63 16.28 -18.89
CA ALA A 1190 9.31 16.71 -18.42
C ALA A 1190 8.40 17.00 -19.62
N GLN A 1191 7.18 16.49 -19.58
CA GLN A 1191 6.14 16.75 -20.56
C GLN A 1191 5.13 17.72 -19.96
N ALA A 1192 4.93 18.86 -20.64
CA ALA A 1192 3.85 19.77 -20.33
C ALA A 1192 2.50 19.07 -20.52
N VAL A 1193 1.62 19.21 -19.54
CA VAL A 1193 0.23 18.74 -19.62
C VAL A 1193 -0.64 19.97 -19.71
N ALA A 1194 -1.43 20.05 -20.78
CA ALA A 1194 -2.30 21.19 -21.02
C ALA A 1194 -3.30 21.34 -19.86
N SER A 1195 -3.33 22.54 -19.29
CA SER A 1195 -4.27 22.95 -18.26
C SER A 1195 -5.45 23.67 -18.91
N ILE A 1196 -6.54 23.87 -18.17
CA ILE A 1196 -7.69 24.64 -18.66
C ILE A 1196 -7.29 26.03 -19.20
N GLY A 1197 -6.31 26.69 -18.56
CA GLY A 1197 -5.82 28.01 -18.95
C GLY A 1197 -5.37 28.11 -20.41
N ASP A 1198 -4.66 27.11 -20.90
CA ASP A 1198 -4.09 27.04 -22.27
C ASP A 1198 -5.18 27.00 -23.36
N HIS A 1199 -6.42 26.70 -22.96
CA HIS A 1199 -7.56 26.48 -23.84
C HIS A 1199 -8.68 27.51 -23.68
N LEU A 1200 -8.70 28.32 -22.61
CA LEU A 1200 -9.76 29.32 -22.34
C LEU A 1200 -10.14 30.18 -23.57
N PRO A 1201 -9.20 30.72 -24.39
CA PRO A 1201 -9.55 31.55 -25.54
C PRO A 1201 -10.22 30.81 -26.70
N LYS A 1202 -10.26 29.47 -26.65
CA LYS A 1202 -10.75 28.59 -27.73
C LYS A 1202 -12.04 27.84 -27.34
N VAL A 1203 -12.64 28.15 -26.20
CA VAL A 1203 -13.84 27.44 -25.70
C VAL A 1203 -15.12 28.05 -26.27
N ASP A 1204 -15.94 27.22 -26.94
CA ASP A 1204 -17.34 27.52 -27.23
C ASP A 1204 -18.14 27.39 -25.93
N TRP A 1205 -18.25 28.50 -25.19
CA TRP A 1205 -18.90 28.56 -23.88
C TRP A 1205 -20.38 28.17 -23.97
N LYS A 1206 -21.08 28.63 -25.01
CA LYS A 1206 -22.50 28.38 -25.27
C LYS A 1206 -22.80 26.88 -25.44
N THR A 1207 -22.08 26.17 -26.32
CA THR A 1207 -22.23 24.72 -26.49
C THR A 1207 -21.76 23.94 -25.26
N SER A 1208 -20.79 24.47 -24.52
CA SER A 1208 -20.26 23.85 -23.30
C SER A 1208 -21.24 23.93 -22.12
N ALA A 1209 -21.95 25.06 -21.96
CA ALA A 1209 -22.97 25.25 -20.93
C ALA A 1209 -24.21 24.39 -21.19
N GLN A 1210 -24.77 24.45 -22.40
CA GLN A 1210 -26.02 23.75 -22.78
C GLN A 1210 -25.96 22.22 -22.64
N ARG A 1211 -24.76 21.62 -22.63
CA ARG A 1211 -24.58 20.17 -22.47
C ARG A 1211 -24.39 19.79 -21.01
N GLY A 1212 -25.48 19.32 -20.38
CA GLY A 1212 -25.40 18.60 -19.12
C GLY A 1212 -24.45 17.39 -19.20
N PRO A 1213 -23.85 16.96 -18.08
CA PRO A 1213 -22.92 15.84 -18.08
C PRO A 1213 -23.55 14.59 -18.70
N ARG A 1214 -22.91 14.01 -19.71
CA ARG A 1214 -23.27 12.68 -20.21
C ARG A 1214 -22.94 11.66 -19.14
N HIS A 1215 -23.88 11.43 -18.23
CA HIS A 1215 -23.86 10.30 -17.32
C HIS A 1215 -23.66 9.03 -18.16
N GLY A 1216 -22.53 8.36 -17.96
CA GLY A 1216 -22.46 6.93 -18.22
C GLY A 1216 -23.58 6.28 -17.42
N SER A 1217 -24.39 5.44 -18.04
CA SER A 1217 -25.61 4.90 -17.44
C SER A 1217 -25.30 4.14 -16.15
N GLY A 1218 -25.57 4.79 -15.03
CA GLY A 1218 -25.34 4.33 -13.67
C GLY A 1218 -25.78 5.41 -12.69
N GLN A 1219 -26.86 5.13 -11.96
CA GLN A 1219 -27.48 5.94 -10.90
C GLN A 1219 -28.25 7.23 -11.31
N GLY A 1220 -29.49 7.31 -10.80
CA GLY A 1220 -30.02 8.54 -10.19
C GLY A 1220 -30.51 9.66 -11.11
N ARG A 1221 -31.65 9.48 -11.80
CA ARG A 1221 -32.44 10.62 -12.28
C ARG A 1221 -33.07 11.34 -11.08
N SER A 1222 -32.50 12.47 -10.66
CA SER A 1222 -33.27 13.49 -9.94
C SER A 1222 -34.27 14.09 -10.92
N GLN A 1223 -35.54 14.20 -10.51
CA GLN A 1223 -36.58 14.90 -11.28
C GLN A 1223 -37.18 16.04 -10.47
N ARG A 1224 -37.59 17.07 -11.21
CA ARG A 1224 -38.26 18.29 -10.74
C ARG A 1224 -39.48 17.97 -9.85
N PRO A 1225 -39.83 18.85 -8.90
CA PRO A 1225 -41.10 18.75 -8.19
C PRO A 1225 -42.27 18.97 -9.15
N SER A 1226 -43.16 17.99 -9.26
CA SER A 1226 -44.49 18.20 -9.85
C SER A 1226 -45.46 18.62 -8.75
N SER A 1227 -46.03 19.82 -8.88
CA SER A 1227 -47.08 20.31 -7.99
C SER A 1227 -48.33 19.44 -8.05
N GLY A 1228 -48.92 19.14 -6.89
CA GLY A 1228 -50.06 18.24 -6.73
C GLY A 1228 -51.08 18.74 -5.69
N GLY A 1229 -51.45 20.03 -5.76
CA GLY A 1229 -52.52 20.58 -4.94
C GLY A 1229 -53.89 20.12 -5.43
N LYS A 1230 -54.66 19.43 -4.59
CA LYS A 1230 -56.05 19.05 -4.91
C LYS A 1230 -56.97 20.28 -4.84
N LYS A 1231 -57.95 20.31 -5.75
CA LYS A 1231 -58.96 21.37 -5.87
C LYS A 1231 -59.92 21.38 -4.68
N PHE A 1232 -60.30 22.57 -4.22
CA PHE A 1232 -61.61 22.85 -3.63
C PHE A 1232 -62.18 24.12 -4.30
N ARG A 1233 -63.50 24.16 -4.51
CA ARG A 1233 -64.35 25.22 -5.11
C ARG A 1233 -65.78 24.99 -4.61
N PRO A 1234 -66.76 25.92 -4.79
CA PRO A 1234 -66.65 27.33 -5.24
C PRO A 1234 -66.40 28.26 -4.01
N SER A 1235 -66.66 29.58 -3.93
CA SER A 1235 -67.19 30.63 -4.82
C SER A 1235 -66.47 31.97 -4.48
N SER A 1236 -66.72 33.18 -5.01
CA SER A 1236 -67.75 33.71 -5.93
C SER A 1236 -67.23 34.90 -6.78
N THR A 1237 -68.17 35.59 -7.44
CA THR A 1237 -68.20 36.94 -8.02
C THR A 1237 -67.12 38.01 -7.76
N ARG A 1238 -66.76 38.66 -8.88
CA ARG A 1238 -66.56 40.12 -9.15
C ARG A 1238 -65.25 40.87 -8.82
N ASN A 1239 -64.72 41.40 -9.94
CA ASN A 1239 -64.25 42.76 -10.22
C ASN A 1239 -62.96 43.37 -9.61
N GLU A 1240 -62.25 44.00 -10.56
CA GLU A 1240 -61.61 45.32 -10.49
C GLU A 1240 -60.20 45.51 -9.89
N THR A 1241 -59.29 45.89 -10.80
CA THR A 1241 -58.29 46.97 -10.71
C THR A 1241 -57.37 47.08 -9.50
N GLY A 1242 -56.07 47.30 -9.77
CA GLY A 1242 -55.26 48.11 -8.85
C GLY A 1242 -53.77 47.80 -8.84
N ARG A 1243 -53.00 48.72 -9.44
CA ARG A 1243 -51.55 48.87 -9.29
C ARG A 1243 -51.06 48.66 -7.84
N ARG A 1244 -50.03 47.83 -7.65
CA ARG A 1244 -48.63 48.30 -7.59
C ARG A 1244 -47.65 47.16 -7.77
#